data_AF-A0A1I3GAB7-F1
#
_entry.id   AF-A0A1I3GAB7-F1
#
_cell.length_a   1.000
_cell.length_b   1.000
_cell.length_c   1.000
_cell.angle_alpha   90.00
_cell.angle_beta   90.00
_cell.angle_gamma   90.00
#
_symmetry.space_group_name_H-M   'P 1'
#
loop_
_entity.id
_entity.type
_entity.pdbx_description
1 polymer ?
#
loop_
_entity_poly.entity_id
_entity_poly.type
_entity_poly.pdbx_seq_one_letter_code
_entity_poly.pdbx_strand_id
1 'polypeptide(L)'
;MTVETRALSARMAGDVPVLDVLADGPDRLRLFLGAGVAPARLAARGGVVPTRVVSVNGSLMVICARDAGGPEVELPVSDVAAVLPVTAPEPELFAGMRVLMGVRNGQTAGQVHDWLRHHVDGQGADAALILDRTRPGETALAADLGDALRDAPIAGLARVVCVTSDLPLGADEISERHPMQAPDAPGKDRMARPEPDPWTAPLGHLILLDQLRWRFLTAARAVAFLDVTDVLAPMPIGRRAFDLVEGSELGIVSLVGRRIYPWRVRKGQAATFGDHICDLFDNPGGNRRWVADPARVPEDAPFRLVRVGGLKPDPRDVAFFYRAMALRCPEADGLPLAPKTGLILDDDLLKLARDGFGADPVLPPASDGGAQSSAAMPAAVPGRTAIVTCMKNEGPFILEWIAHHRAIGVDDFLVYTNDCTDGTDTLLDLLQAHGVVQHRENPFRGTDLKPQHAALQAAEAEPIMARAGWAICMDVDEFINVHAGGGHLRDLYAAVGDANMISLTWRLFGNSDLHDFIDMPTPARFTRCAPEMARKPHQAWGFKTLFRNLGLYKKMGVHRPKGLKPDLWEEISWVNGSGQEMPKEMLRNGWRSTVDTYGYALATLNHYAVRDAESFLVKRDRGRVNHVERDQGLAYWFRMNNNAEEDTSIQRMLPALEAELAKLRALPGVAAQHDACVAAHRTRIETLKSGEAFGAFYAEITGDRMQRLSRMHTSFGSNVFLAGPDCVPDEVVFEDQPEGFFFTVETVDETAH
;
A
#
# COMPACT_ATOMS: atom_id res chain seq x y z
N MET A 1 -44.68 -5.71 7.70
CA MET A 1 -44.52 -6.29 6.35
C MET A 1 -44.01 -7.71 6.47
N THR A 2 -44.37 -8.64 5.58
CA THR A 2 -43.81 -10.00 5.55
C THR A 2 -42.66 -10.06 4.56
N VAL A 3 -41.52 -10.62 4.96
CA VAL A 3 -40.39 -10.89 4.06
C VAL A 3 -40.59 -12.27 3.45
N GLU A 4 -40.60 -12.36 2.12
CA GLU A 4 -40.75 -13.63 1.41
C GLU A 4 -39.40 -14.36 1.30
N THR A 5 -39.41 -15.68 1.33
CA THR A 5 -38.21 -16.50 1.13
C THR A 5 -38.35 -17.36 -0.13
N ARG A 6 -37.27 -17.50 -0.89
CA ARG A 6 -37.13 -18.46 -2.00
C ARG A 6 -35.78 -19.18 -1.86
N ALA A 7 -35.74 -20.45 -2.21
CA ALA A 7 -34.49 -21.21 -2.29
C ALA A 7 -34.05 -21.34 -3.76
N LEU A 8 -32.75 -21.21 -4.02
CA LEU A 8 -32.15 -21.66 -5.27
C LEU A 8 -32.28 -23.19 -5.38
N SER A 9 -32.47 -23.71 -6.59
CA SER A 9 -32.44 -25.17 -6.80
C SER A 9 -31.01 -25.74 -6.82
N ALA A 10 -30.05 -24.94 -6.34
CA ALA A 10 -28.62 -25.13 -6.41
C ALA A 10 -28.18 -26.43 -5.74
N ARG A 11 -27.40 -27.25 -6.45
CA ARG A 11 -26.90 -28.55 -5.97
C ARG A 11 -25.67 -29.01 -6.74
N MET A 12 -24.89 -29.89 -6.12
CA MET A 12 -23.83 -30.62 -6.83
C MET A 12 -24.45 -31.78 -7.60
N ALA A 13 -24.18 -31.86 -8.90
CA ALA A 13 -24.48 -33.00 -9.75
C ALA A 13 -23.15 -33.66 -10.15
N GLY A 14 -22.70 -34.65 -9.38
CA GLY A 14 -21.33 -35.14 -9.48
C GLY A 14 -20.34 -34.03 -9.10
N ASP A 15 -19.44 -33.70 -10.02
CA ASP A 15 -18.48 -32.59 -9.88
C ASP A 15 -19.00 -31.25 -10.43
N VAL A 16 -20.24 -31.21 -10.94
CA VAL A 16 -20.82 -30.03 -11.57
C VAL A 16 -21.66 -29.24 -10.56
N PRO A 17 -21.27 -27.99 -10.22
CA PRO A 17 -22.14 -27.10 -9.46
C PRO A 17 -23.26 -26.60 -10.38
N VAL A 18 -24.49 -27.04 -10.14
CA VAL A 18 -25.68 -26.53 -10.84
C VAL A 18 -26.34 -25.49 -9.94
N LEU A 19 -26.58 -24.29 -10.46
CA LEU A 19 -27.18 -23.19 -9.70
C LEU A 19 -28.70 -23.09 -9.90
N ASP A 20 -29.18 -23.29 -11.14
CA ASP A 20 -30.60 -23.43 -11.48
C ASP A 20 -30.81 -24.07 -12.85
N VAL A 21 -32.02 -24.57 -13.06
CA VAL A 21 -32.59 -24.87 -14.37
C VAL A 21 -33.91 -24.11 -14.49
N LEU A 22 -33.94 -23.02 -15.26
CA LEU A 22 -35.14 -22.18 -15.39
C LEU A 22 -35.91 -22.53 -16.67
N ALA A 23 -37.24 -22.61 -16.57
CA ALA A 23 -38.11 -22.62 -17.75
C ALA A 23 -38.02 -21.27 -18.49
N ASP A 24 -38.02 -21.31 -19.81
CA ASP A 24 -37.96 -20.11 -20.67
C ASP A 24 -38.86 -20.28 -21.89
N GLY A 25 -40.16 -20.46 -21.62
CA GLY A 25 -41.15 -20.90 -22.58
C GLY A 25 -41.36 -22.42 -22.57
N PRO A 26 -42.21 -22.94 -23.47
CA PRO A 26 -42.57 -24.37 -23.47
C PRO A 26 -41.40 -25.28 -23.87
N ASP A 27 -40.59 -24.84 -24.83
CA ASP A 27 -39.60 -25.66 -25.55
C ASP A 27 -38.15 -25.19 -25.34
N ARG A 28 -37.94 -24.32 -24.34
CA ARG A 28 -36.63 -23.73 -24.04
C ARG A 28 -36.40 -23.61 -22.54
N LEU A 29 -35.14 -23.79 -22.14
CA LEU A 29 -34.68 -23.64 -20.76
C LEU A 29 -33.37 -22.87 -20.68
N ARG A 30 -33.11 -22.26 -19.52
CA ARG A 30 -31.83 -21.65 -19.16
C ARG A 30 -31.20 -22.45 -18.02
N LEU A 31 -30.07 -23.06 -18.31
CA LEU A 31 -29.26 -23.80 -17.35
C LEU A 31 -28.15 -22.90 -16.82
N PHE A 32 -28.03 -22.77 -15.50
CA PHE A 32 -26.98 -22.00 -14.84
C PHE A 32 -26.03 -22.95 -14.13
N LEU A 33 -24.77 -22.95 -14.57
CA LEU A 33 -23.70 -23.78 -14.02
C LEU A 33 -22.67 -22.88 -13.33
N GLY A 34 -22.26 -23.27 -12.13
CA GLY A 34 -21.22 -22.61 -11.36
C GLY A 34 -19.84 -22.69 -12.03
N ALA A 35 -18.85 -22.10 -11.37
CA ALA A 35 -17.48 -22.11 -11.86
C ALA A 35 -16.89 -23.53 -11.92
N GLY A 36 -16.03 -23.79 -12.89
CA GLY A 36 -15.31 -25.07 -13.03
C GLY A 36 -15.84 -25.99 -14.13
N VAL A 37 -16.92 -25.62 -14.83
CA VAL A 37 -17.46 -26.41 -15.94
C VAL A 37 -16.91 -25.91 -17.28
N ALA A 38 -16.16 -26.76 -17.99
CA ALA A 38 -15.70 -26.45 -19.33
C ALA A 38 -16.87 -26.52 -20.35
N PRO A 39 -17.04 -25.51 -21.24
CA PRO A 39 -18.10 -25.54 -22.27
C PRO A 39 -18.07 -26.79 -23.15
N ALA A 40 -16.89 -27.39 -23.37
CA ALA A 40 -16.73 -28.62 -24.15
C ALA A 40 -17.40 -29.86 -23.52
N ARG A 41 -17.73 -29.82 -22.23
CA ARG A 41 -18.50 -30.88 -21.56
C ARG A 41 -20.00 -30.81 -21.89
N LEU A 42 -20.50 -29.76 -22.53
CA LEU A 42 -21.92 -29.64 -22.86
C LEU A 42 -22.27 -30.54 -24.06
N ALA A 43 -23.30 -31.38 -23.91
CA ALA A 43 -23.74 -32.31 -24.95
C ALA A 43 -25.27 -32.53 -24.91
N ALA A 44 -25.86 -32.85 -26.06
CA ALA A 44 -27.27 -33.18 -26.12
C ALA A 44 -27.59 -34.47 -25.36
N ARG A 45 -28.51 -34.43 -24.39
CA ARG A 45 -28.91 -35.57 -23.55
C ARG A 45 -30.37 -35.44 -23.12
N GLY A 46 -31.08 -36.57 -22.99
CA GLY A 46 -32.45 -36.60 -22.45
C GLY A 46 -33.44 -35.62 -23.09
N GLY A 47 -33.34 -35.38 -24.40
CA GLY A 47 -34.20 -34.42 -25.11
C GLY A 47 -33.83 -32.94 -24.90
N VAL A 48 -32.70 -32.64 -24.24
CA VAL A 48 -32.16 -31.29 -24.02
C VAL A 48 -30.94 -31.05 -24.90
N VAL A 49 -30.97 -29.99 -25.70
CA VAL A 49 -29.89 -29.65 -26.65
C VAL A 49 -29.35 -28.25 -26.32
N PRO A 50 -28.10 -28.12 -25.86
CA PRO A 50 -27.44 -26.81 -25.70
C PRO A 50 -27.37 -26.07 -27.05
N THR A 51 -27.87 -24.84 -27.09
CA THR A 51 -27.92 -24.01 -28.32
C THR A 51 -27.04 -22.78 -28.24
N ARG A 52 -26.86 -22.21 -27.04
CA ARG A 52 -26.03 -21.02 -26.83
C ARG A 52 -25.41 -21.06 -25.44
N VAL A 53 -24.18 -20.57 -25.33
CA VAL A 53 -23.44 -20.50 -24.07
C VAL A 53 -22.96 -19.07 -23.83
N VAL A 54 -23.19 -18.56 -22.62
CA VAL A 54 -22.64 -17.30 -22.12
C VAL A 54 -21.75 -17.63 -20.92
N SER A 55 -20.48 -17.21 -20.98
CA SER A 55 -19.53 -17.44 -19.89
C SER A 55 -19.23 -16.16 -19.11
N VAL A 56 -19.24 -16.28 -17.78
CA VAL A 56 -18.86 -15.22 -16.85
C VAL A 56 -17.92 -15.82 -15.80
N ASN A 57 -16.64 -15.51 -15.91
CA ASN A 57 -15.60 -15.93 -14.95
C ASN A 57 -15.59 -17.44 -14.66
N GLY A 58 -15.67 -18.26 -15.72
CA GLY A 58 -15.69 -19.72 -15.60
C GLY A 58 -17.04 -20.34 -15.21
N SER A 59 -18.06 -19.53 -14.86
CA SER A 59 -19.45 -19.97 -14.74
C SER A 59 -20.19 -19.82 -16.08
N LEU A 60 -21.24 -20.63 -16.30
CA LEU A 60 -21.95 -20.70 -17.59
C LEU A 60 -23.46 -20.46 -17.43
N MET A 61 -24.04 -19.67 -18.32
CA MET A 61 -25.47 -19.74 -18.66
C MET A 61 -25.57 -20.44 -20.01
N VAL A 62 -26.38 -21.50 -20.07
CA VAL A 62 -26.61 -22.29 -21.28
C VAL A 62 -28.09 -22.21 -21.64
N ILE A 63 -28.37 -21.71 -22.83
CA ILE A 63 -29.73 -21.77 -23.40
C ILE A 63 -29.85 -23.12 -24.11
N CYS A 64 -30.85 -23.90 -23.72
CA CYS A 64 -31.10 -25.20 -24.34
C CYS A 64 -32.49 -25.24 -24.97
N ALA A 65 -32.57 -25.85 -26.14
CA ALA A 65 -33.84 -26.36 -26.65
C ALA A 65 -34.20 -27.64 -25.88
N ARG A 66 -35.49 -27.88 -25.64
CA ARG A 66 -35.97 -29.11 -25.00
C ARG A 66 -37.20 -29.65 -25.69
N ASP A 67 -37.38 -30.97 -25.64
CA ASP A 67 -38.65 -31.60 -25.97
C ASP A 67 -39.76 -31.15 -25.00
N ALA A 68 -41.01 -31.07 -25.46
CA ALA A 68 -42.10 -30.49 -24.69
C ALA A 68 -42.42 -31.29 -23.39
N GLY A 69 -42.31 -30.63 -22.24
CA GLY A 69 -43.28 -30.78 -21.15
C GLY A 69 -42.96 -31.63 -19.89
N GLY A 70 -41.71 -31.71 -19.42
CA GLY A 70 -41.39 -32.35 -18.11
C GLY A 70 -41.09 -31.36 -16.97
N PRO A 71 -41.45 -31.67 -15.70
CA PRO A 71 -41.02 -30.92 -14.52
C PRO A 71 -39.54 -31.13 -14.18
N GLU A 72 -38.89 -32.08 -14.85
CA GLU A 72 -37.49 -32.43 -14.68
C GLU A 72 -36.82 -32.60 -16.05
N VAL A 73 -35.50 -32.43 -16.09
CA VAL A 73 -34.68 -32.61 -17.29
C VAL A 73 -33.36 -33.31 -16.96
N GLU A 74 -32.81 -34.07 -17.91
CA GLU A 74 -31.46 -34.60 -17.79
C GLU A 74 -30.44 -33.48 -17.98
N LEU A 75 -29.42 -33.42 -17.12
CA LEU A 75 -28.35 -32.43 -17.22
C LEU A 75 -27.57 -32.65 -18.54
N PRO A 76 -27.49 -31.66 -19.44
CA PRO A 76 -26.81 -31.79 -20.73
C PRO A 76 -25.29 -31.62 -20.59
N VAL A 77 -24.68 -32.38 -19.67
CA VAL A 77 -23.23 -32.43 -19.43
C VAL A 77 -22.76 -33.87 -19.62
N SER A 78 -21.72 -34.05 -20.43
CA SER A 78 -21.03 -35.32 -20.64
C SER A 78 -20.53 -35.86 -19.31
N ASP A 79 -20.62 -37.18 -19.16
CA ASP A 79 -20.08 -37.93 -18.02
C ASP A 79 -20.77 -37.68 -16.66
N VAL A 80 -21.85 -36.90 -16.63
CA VAL A 80 -22.70 -36.69 -15.43
C VAL A 80 -24.11 -37.19 -15.71
N ALA A 81 -24.59 -38.17 -14.95
CA ALA A 81 -25.97 -38.64 -15.02
C ALA A 81 -26.77 -38.02 -13.87
N ALA A 82 -27.47 -36.92 -14.13
CA ALA A 82 -28.30 -36.24 -13.15
C ALA A 82 -29.61 -35.75 -13.79
N VAL A 83 -30.71 -35.91 -13.06
CA VAL A 83 -32.02 -35.38 -13.40
C VAL A 83 -32.31 -34.21 -12.45
N LEU A 84 -32.70 -33.08 -13.02
CA LEU A 84 -32.81 -31.81 -12.30
C LEU A 84 -34.21 -31.24 -12.46
N PRO A 85 -34.82 -30.71 -11.39
CA PRO A 85 -36.11 -30.04 -11.50
C PRO A 85 -35.99 -28.75 -12.29
N VAL A 86 -37.01 -28.44 -13.07
CA VAL A 86 -37.15 -27.17 -13.79
C VAL A 86 -37.92 -26.19 -12.93
N THR A 87 -37.27 -25.09 -12.57
CA THR A 87 -37.86 -24.00 -11.80
C THR A 87 -38.62 -23.05 -12.71
N ALA A 88 -39.85 -22.68 -12.33
CA ALA A 88 -40.59 -21.62 -13.00
C ALA A 88 -40.02 -20.24 -12.59
N PRO A 89 -39.78 -19.31 -13.53
CA PRO A 89 -39.41 -17.94 -13.18
C PRO A 89 -40.62 -17.20 -12.55
N GLU A 90 -40.34 -16.24 -11.66
CA GLU A 90 -41.31 -15.44 -10.88
C GLU A 90 -41.11 -13.93 -11.11
N PRO A 91 -41.07 -13.43 -12.37
CA PRO A 91 -40.80 -12.01 -12.65
C PRO A 91 -41.88 -11.05 -12.13
N GLU A 92 -43.11 -11.53 -11.97
CA GLU A 92 -44.25 -10.79 -11.45
C GLU A 92 -44.06 -10.30 -10.01
N LEU A 93 -43.17 -10.93 -9.24
CA LEU A 93 -42.84 -10.48 -7.90
C LEU A 93 -42.36 -9.02 -7.88
N PHE A 94 -41.64 -8.60 -8.90
CA PHE A 94 -41.02 -7.27 -8.99
C PHE A 94 -41.54 -6.43 -10.15
N ALA A 95 -42.66 -6.81 -10.76
CA ALA A 95 -43.20 -6.11 -11.93
C ALA A 95 -43.37 -4.60 -11.69
N GLY A 96 -42.68 -3.78 -12.49
CA GLY A 96 -42.75 -2.31 -12.42
C GLY A 96 -42.03 -1.66 -11.23
N MET A 97 -41.35 -2.43 -10.39
CA MET A 97 -40.67 -1.95 -9.17
C MET A 97 -39.23 -1.50 -9.44
N ARG A 98 -38.71 -0.62 -8.58
CA ARG A 98 -37.30 -0.21 -8.51
C ARG A 98 -36.61 -1.03 -7.42
N VAL A 99 -35.86 -2.03 -7.86
CA VAL A 99 -35.37 -3.13 -7.02
C VAL A 99 -33.91 -2.91 -6.62
N LEU A 100 -33.62 -3.05 -5.33
CA LEU A 100 -32.27 -3.27 -4.85
C LEU A 100 -31.93 -4.76 -4.92
N MET A 101 -30.91 -5.11 -5.71
CA MET A 101 -30.38 -6.46 -5.77
C MET A 101 -29.17 -6.56 -4.82
N GLY A 102 -29.41 -7.12 -3.64
CA GLY A 102 -28.49 -7.18 -2.52
C GLY A 102 -27.76 -8.51 -2.38
N VAL A 103 -26.49 -8.50 -1.99
CA VAL A 103 -25.80 -9.68 -1.47
C VAL A 103 -25.50 -9.45 0.00
N ARG A 104 -26.01 -10.34 0.86
CA ARG A 104 -25.80 -10.32 2.31
C ARG A 104 -24.85 -11.44 2.71
N ASN A 105 -23.84 -11.08 3.48
CA ASN A 105 -22.79 -11.96 3.95
C ASN A 105 -22.52 -11.69 5.44
N GLY A 106 -23.49 -12.05 6.29
CA GLY A 106 -23.38 -11.97 7.75
C GLY A 106 -23.87 -10.69 8.41
N GLN A 107 -24.28 -9.68 7.63
CA GLN A 107 -24.84 -8.44 8.18
C GLN A 107 -26.14 -8.72 8.96
N THR A 108 -26.39 -7.98 10.04
CA THR A 108 -27.57 -8.18 10.90
C THR A 108 -28.85 -7.67 10.24
N ALA A 109 -30.01 -8.12 10.72
CA ALA A 109 -31.30 -7.60 10.25
C ALA A 109 -31.42 -6.06 10.40
N GLY A 110 -30.87 -5.49 11.48
CA GLY A 110 -30.83 -4.04 11.68
C GLY A 110 -29.98 -3.32 10.64
N GLN A 111 -28.80 -3.87 10.28
CA GLN A 111 -27.96 -3.30 9.23
C GLN A 111 -28.64 -3.35 7.85
N VAL A 112 -29.32 -4.46 7.54
CA VAL A 112 -30.09 -4.58 6.27
C VAL A 112 -31.31 -3.65 6.28
N HIS A 113 -31.95 -3.46 7.43
CA HIS A 113 -33.05 -2.51 7.59
C HIS A 113 -32.60 -1.07 7.32
N ASP A 114 -31.49 -0.63 7.92
CA ASP A 114 -30.91 0.70 7.67
C ASP A 114 -30.53 0.90 6.19
N TRP A 115 -29.97 -0.15 5.57
CA TRP A 115 -29.67 -0.14 4.15
C TRP A 115 -30.93 0.04 3.30
N LEU A 116 -32.02 -0.70 3.59
CA LEU A 116 -33.30 -0.54 2.89
C LEU A 116 -33.86 0.87 3.08
N ARG A 117 -33.91 1.35 4.33
CA ARG A 117 -34.48 2.65 4.69
C ARG A 117 -33.79 3.78 3.93
N HIS A 118 -32.46 3.80 3.91
CA HIS A 118 -31.68 4.80 3.17
C HIS A 118 -32.04 4.86 1.69
N HIS A 119 -32.19 3.71 1.04
CA HIS A 119 -32.49 3.64 -0.38
C HIS A 119 -33.95 3.93 -0.71
N VAL A 120 -34.89 3.60 0.17
CA VAL A 120 -36.31 3.93 -0.02
C VAL A 120 -36.52 5.43 0.18
N ASP A 121 -36.10 5.97 1.33
CA ASP A 121 -36.33 7.38 1.71
C ASP A 121 -35.59 8.35 0.76
N GLY A 122 -34.34 8.02 0.41
CA GLY A 122 -33.44 8.93 -0.30
C GLY A 122 -33.28 8.66 -1.79
N GLN A 123 -33.51 7.44 -2.25
CA GLN A 123 -33.10 7.00 -3.60
C GLN A 123 -34.27 6.50 -4.46
N GLY A 124 -35.46 6.32 -3.88
CA GLY A 124 -36.66 5.92 -4.60
C GLY A 124 -36.73 4.44 -4.96
N ALA A 125 -36.00 3.58 -4.24
CA ALA A 125 -36.25 2.15 -4.28
C ALA A 125 -37.59 1.82 -3.59
N ASP A 126 -38.27 0.79 -4.06
CA ASP A 126 -39.54 0.32 -3.46
C ASP A 126 -39.56 -1.20 -3.25
N ALA A 127 -38.52 -1.91 -3.67
CA ALA A 127 -38.39 -3.34 -3.40
C ALA A 127 -36.92 -3.79 -3.26
N ALA A 128 -36.72 -4.99 -2.69
CA ALA A 128 -35.40 -5.62 -2.62
C ALA A 128 -35.44 -7.13 -2.89
N LEU A 129 -34.45 -7.61 -3.64
CA LEU A 129 -34.10 -9.02 -3.80
C LEU A 129 -32.74 -9.24 -3.13
N ILE A 130 -32.71 -9.97 -2.03
CA ILE A 130 -31.51 -10.14 -1.21
C ILE A 130 -31.05 -11.59 -1.30
N LEU A 131 -29.90 -11.83 -1.91
CA LEU A 131 -29.20 -13.10 -1.80
C LEU A 131 -28.59 -13.21 -0.40
N ASP A 132 -29.19 -14.06 0.43
CA ASP A 132 -28.74 -14.35 1.78
C ASP A 132 -27.77 -15.53 1.79
N ARG A 133 -26.49 -15.25 2.05
CA ARG A 133 -25.42 -16.26 2.09
C ARG A 133 -25.28 -16.93 3.46
N THR A 134 -26.40 -17.14 4.14
CA THR A 134 -26.48 -17.91 5.39
C THR A 134 -26.20 -19.37 5.10
N ARG A 135 -25.45 -20.05 5.96
CA ARG A 135 -25.19 -21.49 5.80
C ARG A 135 -26.44 -22.30 6.11
N PRO A 136 -26.67 -23.45 5.47
CA PRO A 136 -27.74 -24.35 5.85
C PRO A 136 -27.68 -24.70 7.34
N GLY A 137 -28.81 -24.50 8.04
CA GLY A 137 -28.94 -24.73 9.49
C GLY A 137 -28.69 -23.50 10.38
N GLU A 138 -28.18 -22.40 9.83
CA GLU A 138 -28.12 -21.11 10.54
C GLU A 138 -29.44 -20.33 10.39
N THR A 139 -29.68 -19.36 11.29
CA THR A 139 -30.87 -18.50 11.23
C THR A 139 -30.82 -17.58 10.00
N ALA A 140 -31.76 -17.77 9.08
CA ALA A 140 -31.86 -16.98 7.86
C ALA A 140 -32.35 -15.55 8.16
N LEU A 141 -31.91 -14.59 7.34
CA LEU A 141 -32.21 -13.16 7.48
C LEU A 141 -33.72 -12.85 7.50
N ALA A 142 -34.53 -13.61 6.75
CA ALA A 142 -35.93 -13.26 6.46
C ALA A 142 -36.81 -13.09 7.72
N ALA A 143 -36.62 -13.94 8.73
CA ALA A 143 -37.40 -13.89 9.96
C ALA A 143 -37.08 -12.60 10.74
N ASP A 144 -35.80 -12.42 11.08
CA ASP A 144 -35.31 -11.29 11.87
C ASP A 144 -35.55 -9.94 11.15
N LEU A 145 -35.37 -9.89 9.83
CA LEU A 145 -35.67 -8.69 9.04
C LEU A 145 -37.17 -8.41 8.99
N GLY A 146 -38.00 -9.46 8.95
CA GLY A 146 -39.45 -9.35 9.04
C GLY A 146 -39.91 -8.75 10.36
N ASP A 147 -39.29 -9.14 11.48
CA ASP A 147 -39.50 -8.52 12.79
C ASP A 147 -39.07 -7.05 12.79
N ALA A 148 -37.85 -6.75 12.33
CA ALA A 148 -37.35 -5.37 12.25
C ALA A 148 -38.25 -4.45 11.42
N LEU A 149 -38.79 -4.94 10.29
CA LEU A 149 -39.72 -4.19 9.43
C LEU A 149 -41.15 -4.07 10.01
N ARG A 150 -41.53 -4.89 10.99
CA ARG A 150 -42.77 -4.72 11.75
C ARG A 150 -42.60 -3.67 12.84
N ASP A 151 -41.47 -3.72 13.54
CA ASP A 151 -41.15 -2.79 14.64
C ASP A 151 -40.87 -1.38 14.12
N ALA A 152 -40.16 -1.26 12.99
CA ALA A 152 -39.84 -0.01 12.32
C ALA A 152 -40.22 -0.09 10.83
N PRO A 153 -41.49 0.16 10.44
CA PRO A 153 -41.91 0.12 9.04
C PRO A 153 -41.21 1.19 8.19
N ILE A 154 -40.85 0.84 6.95
CA ILE A 154 -40.27 1.77 5.98
C ILE A 154 -41.38 2.17 4.99
N ALA A 155 -41.77 3.45 5.00
CA ALA A 155 -42.81 3.96 4.12
C ALA A 155 -42.34 3.92 2.66
N GLY A 156 -43.12 3.29 1.77
CA GLY A 156 -42.79 3.13 0.35
C GLY A 156 -42.10 1.81 -0.01
N LEU A 157 -41.65 1.02 0.98
CA LEU A 157 -41.15 -0.33 0.73
C LEU A 157 -42.32 -1.30 0.50
N ALA A 158 -42.48 -1.77 -0.73
CA ALA A 158 -43.56 -2.65 -1.14
C ALA A 158 -43.23 -4.14 -0.96
N ARG A 159 -41.99 -4.56 -1.25
CA ARG A 159 -41.62 -5.99 -1.25
C ARG A 159 -40.16 -6.25 -0.93
N VAL A 160 -39.89 -7.29 -0.14
CA VAL A 160 -38.56 -7.85 0.08
C VAL A 160 -38.64 -9.36 -0.09
N VAL A 161 -37.76 -9.90 -0.95
CA VAL A 161 -37.58 -11.35 -1.15
C VAL A 161 -36.15 -11.72 -0.78
N CYS A 162 -35.99 -12.63 0.16
CA CYS A 162 -34.70 -13.24 0.50
C CYS A 162 -34.53 -14.55 -0.28
N VAL A 163 -33.37 -14.71 -0.91
CA VAL A 163 -33.00 -15.89 -1.69
C VAL A 163 -31.87 -16.63 -0.99
N THR A 164 -32.07 -17.91 -0.67
CA THR A 164 -31.09 -18.78 -0.02
C THR A 164 -30.52 -19.82 -0.99
N SER A 165 -29.38 -20.43 -0.64
CA SER A 165 -28.75 -21.49 -1.42
C SER A 165 -28.24 -22.60 -0.51
N ASP A 166 -28.47 -23.85 -0.90
CA ASP A 166 -27.92 -25.02 -0.21
C ASP A 166 -26.47 -25.33 -0.65
N LEU A 167 -25.97 -24.62 -1.67
CA LEU A 167 -24.56 -24.63 -2.05
C LEU A 167 -23.83 -23.36 -1.57
N PRO A 168 -22.54 -23.48 -1.18
CA PRO A 168 -21.69 -22.32 -1.02
C PRO A 168 -21.52 -21.60 -2.37
N LEU A 169 -21.58 -20.27 -2.35
CA LEU A 169 -21.54 -19.43 -3.57
C LEU A 169 -20.21 -18.69 -3.73
N GLY A 170 -19.33 -18.77 -2.73
CA GLY A 170 -18.02 -18.15 -2.72
C GLY A 170 -16.97 -18.95 -3.50
N ALA A 171 -15.84 -18.30 -3.78
CA ALA A 171 -14.65 -18.94 -4.30
C ALA A 171 -13.97 -19.80 -3.21
N ASP A 172 -13.01 -20.62 -3.62
CA ASP A 172 -12.12 -21.36 -2.72
C ASP A 172 -11.06 -20.42 -2.12
N GLU A 173 -11.52 -19.53 -1.26
CA GLU A 173 -10.74 -18.44 -0.66
C GLU A 173 -11.17 -18.21 0.80
N ILE A 174 -10.40 -17.41 1.53
CA ILE A 174 -10.76 -17.01 2.90
C ILE A 174 -12.00 -16.11 2.92
N SER A 175 -12.71 -16.12 4.04
CA SER A 175 -13.86 -15.25 4.33
C SER A 175 -13.66 -13.81 3.87
N GLU A 176 -14.61 -13.26 3.10
CA GLU A 176 -14.64 -11.84 2.71
C GLU A 176 -14.83 -10.89 3.90
N ARG A 177 -15.28 -11.46 5.03
CA ARG A 177 -15.48 -10.72 6.29
C ARG A 177 -14.16 -10.49 7.03
N HIS A 178 -13.10 -11.21 6.66
CA HIS A 178 -11.78 -11.11 7.27
C HIS A 178 -11.01 -9.86 6.78
N PRO A 179 -10.24 -9.17 7.65
CA PRO A 179 -9.50 -7.95 7.29
C PRO A 179 -8.44 -8.14 6.19
N MET A 180 -7.94 -9.37 5.97
CA MET A 180 -7.05 -9.64 4.83
C MET A 180 -7.71 -9.42 3.46
N GLN A 181 -9.05 -9.51 3.39
CA GLN A 181 -9.82 -9.23 2.18
C GLN A 181 -10.12 -7.73 2.02
N ALA A 182 -9.85 -6.89 3.04
CA ALA A 182 -9.93 -5.45 2.90
C ALA A 182 -8.75 -4.93 2.05
N PRO A 183 -9.00 -4.19 0.95
CA PRO A 183 -7.94 -3.73 0.06
C PRO A 183 -6.88 -2.88 0.78
N ASP A 184 -7.32 -2.03 1.72
CA ASP A 184 -6.52 -0.99 2.36
C ASP A 184 -6.00 -1.38 3.76
N ALA A 185 -6.30 -2.60 4.23
CA ALA A 185 -5.81 -3.05 5.53
C ALA A 185 -4.27 -3.10 5.54
N PRO A 186 -3.60 -2.45 6.51
CA PRO A 186 -2.15 -2.53 6.64
C PRO A 186 -1.71 -3.86 7.26
N GLY A 187 -0.50 -4.30 6.93
CA GLY A 187 0.14 -5.44 7.59
C GLY A 187 -0.40 -6.82 7.19
N LYS A 188 -1.12 -6.93 6.08
CA LYS A 188 -1.66 -8.20 5.56
C LYS A 188 -0.58 -9.26 5.35
N ASP A 189 0.62 -8.84 4.96
CA ASP A 189 1.83 -9.65 4.78
C ASP A 189 2.28 -10.37 6.06
N ARG A 190 1.84 -9.91 7.23
CA ARG A 190 2.22 -10.45 8.54
C ARG A 190 1.08 -11.22 9.22
N MET A 191 -0.09 -11.25 8.61
CA MET A 191 -1.25 -11.97 9.15
C MET A 191 -1.15 -13.45 8.77
N ALA A 192 -1.43 -14.33 9.72
CA ALA A 192 -1.64 -15.74 9.40
C ALA A 192 -2.87 -15.86 8.50
N ARG A 193 -2.75 -16.56 7.36
CA ARG A 193 -3.86 -16.77 6.44
C ARG A 193 -4.84 -17.77 7.07
N PRO A 194 -6.13 -17.42 7.26
CA PRO A 194 -7.15 -18.37 7.69
C PRO A 194 -7.37 -19.49 6.66
N GLU A 195 -8.07 -20.55 7.07
CA GLU A 195 -8.55 -21.57 6.14
C GLU A 195 -9.60 -20.99 5.16
N PRO A 196 -9.68 -21.52 3.93
CA PRO A 196 -10.75 -21.16 3.00
C PRO A 196 -12.15 -21.40 3.59
N ASP A 197 -13.08 -20.49 3.29
CA ASP A 197 -14.48 -20.60 3.69
C ASP A 197 -15.41 -20.18 2.54
N PRO A 198 -15.75 -21.10 1.61
CA PRO A 198 -16.61 -20.79 0.46
C PRO A 198 -18.01 -20.25 0.80
N TRP A 199 -18.48 -20.38 2.04
CA TRP A 199 -19.77 -19.78 2.44
C TRP A 199 -19.69 -18.27 2.55
N THR A 200 -18.56 -17.75 3.05
CA THR A 200 -18.37 -16.33 3.36
C THR A 200 -17.29 -15.66 2.50
N ALA A 201 -16.53 -16.43 1.71
CA ALA A 201 -15.55 -15.93 0.74
C ALA A 201 -16.16 -15.01 -0.34
N PRO A 202 -15.37 -14.24 -1.09
CA PRO A 202 -15.87 -13.49 -2.24
C PRO A 202 -16.62 -14.39 -3.23
N LEU A 203 -17.67 -13.89 -3.89
CA LEU A 203 -18.49 -14.71 -4.81
C LEU A 203 -17.62 -15.38 -5.89
N GLY A 204 -17.77 -16.70 -6.02
CA GLY A 204 -17.06 -17.52 -7.01
C GLY A 204 -17.93 -17.88 -8.22
N HIS A 205 -19.24 -18.01 -8.03
CA HIS A 205 -20.19 -18.42 -9.08
C HIS A 205 -20.87 -17.20 -9.73
N LEU A 206 -20.12 -16.41 -10.49
CA LEU A 206 -20.56 -15.07 -10.90
C LEU A 206 -21.74 -15.02 -11.86
N ILE A 207 -22.08 -16.13 -12.54
CA ILE A 207 -23.28 -16.19 -13.38
C ILE A 207 -24.59 -16.11 -12.55
N LEU A 208 -24.50 -16.33 -11.24
CA LEU A 208 -25.59 -16.17 -10.28
C LEU A 208 -26.33 -14.82 -10.42
N LEU A 209 -25.62 -13.74 -10.74
CA LEU A 209 -26.27 -12.43 -10.89
C LEU A 209 -27.23 -12.43 -12.08
N ASP A 210 -26.88 -13.11 -13.15
CA ASP A 210 -27.74 -13.26 -14.32
C ASP A 210 -28.82 -14.34 -14.08
N GLN A 211 -28.55 -15.36 -13.29
CA GLN A 211 -29.58 -16.30 -12.81
C GLN A 211 -30.70 -15.55 -12.08
N LEU A 212 -30.35 -14.68 -11.13
CA LEU A 212 -31.31 -13.87 -10.38
C LEU A 212 -32.08 -12.91 -11.29
N ARG A 213 -31.43 -12.37 -12.34
CA ARG A 213 -32.10 -11.59 -13.39
C ARG A 213 -33.24 -12.39 -14.02
N TRP A 214 -32.92 -13.55 -14.58
CA TRP A 214 -33.87 -14.38 -15.32
C TRP A 214 -34.96 -14.99 -14.44
N ARG A 215 -34.62 -15.30 -13.18
CA ARG A 215 -35.59 -15.88 -12.26
C ARG A 215 -36.59 -14.86 -11.71
N PHE A 216 -36.18 -13.62 -11.46
CA PHE A 216 -37.00 -12.68 -10.69
C PHE A 216 -37.14 -11.27 -11.27
N LEU A 217 -36.16 -10.78 -12.03
CA LEU A 217 -36.02 -9.33 -12.25
C LEU A 217 -36.39 -8.88 -13.67
N THR A 218 -36.74 -9.79 -14.59
CA THR A 218 -37.01 -9.41 -16.00
C THR A 218 -38.17 -8.43 -16.18
N ALA A 219 -39.12 -8.38 -15.24
CA ALA A 219 -40.23 -7.43 -15.25
C ALA A 219 -40.03 -6.21 -14.31
N ALA A 220 -38.89 -6.11 -13.62
CA ALA A 220 -38.58 -4.94 -12.81
C ALA A 220 -38.42 -3.69 -13.68
N ARG A 221 -38.82 -2.53 -13.16
CA ARG A 221 -38.63 -1.23 -13.84
C ARG A 221 -37.15 -0.85 -13.86
N ALA A 222 -36.44 -1.09 -12.76
CA ALA A 222 -35.01 -0.87 -12.66
C ALA A 222 -34.43 -1.74 -11.54
N VAL A 223 -33.15 -2.09 -11.67
CA VAL A 223 -32.40 -2.91 -10.71
C VAL A 223 -31.07 -2.24 -10.42
N ALA A 224 -30.81 -1.95 -9.15
CA ALA A 224 -29.48 -1.52 -8.69
C ALA A 224 -28.78 -2.69 -7.99
N PHE A 225 -27.62 -3.12 -8.52
CA PHE A 225 -26.81 -4.14 -7.86
C PHE A 225 -25.84 -3.51 -6.87
N LEU A 226 -26.09 -3.71 -5.58
CA LEU A 226 -25.33 -3.15 -4.47
C LEU A 226 -25.23 -4.22 -3.38
N ASP A 227 -24.05 -4.48 -2.82
CA ASP A 227 -24.01 -5.34 -1.63
C ASP A 227 -24.79 -4.66 -0.50
N VAL A 228 -25.28 -5.40 0.50
CA VAL A 228 -26.01 -4.77 1.65
C VAL A 228 -25.11 -3.90 2.53
N THR A 229 -23.87 -3.67 2.11
CA THR A 229 -22.86 -2.79 2.71
C THR A 229 -22.53 -1.58 1.82
N ASP A 230 -23.16 -1.50 0.65
CA ASP A 230 -23.01 -0.42 -0.33
C ASP A 230 -24.25 0.49 -0.25
N VAL A 231 -24.07 1.78 0.03
CA VAL A 231 -25.14 2.79 0.07
C VAL A 231 -24.97 3.83 -1.02
N LEU A 232 -26.00 4.06 -1.84
CA LEU A 232 -25.95 5.14 -2.84
C LEU A 232 -25.70 6.49 -2.16
N ALA A 233 -24.81 7.30 -2.74
CA ALA A 233 -24.53 8.63 -2.22
C ALA A 233 -25.79 9.50 -2.33
N PRO A 234 -26.11 10.35 -1.33
CA PRO A 234 -27.24 11.27 -1.41
C PRO A 234 -27.10 12.21 -2.62
N MET A 235 -28.13 12.24 -3.48
CA MET A 235 -28.16 13.10 -4.67
C MET A 235 -29.55 13.75 -4.85
N PRO A 236 -29.61 14.97 -5.43
CA PRO A 236 -30.89 15.57 -5.82
C PRO A 236 -31.69 14.69 -6.77
N ILE A 237 -33.02 14.83 -6.75
CA ILE A 237 -33.93 14.17 -7.70
C ILE A 237 -33.50 14.49 -9.14
N GLY A 238 -33.54 13.49 -10.02
CA GLY A 238 -33.05 13.58 -11.40
C GLY A 238 -31.55 13.24 -11.55
N ARG A 239 -30.81 13.16 -10.44
CA ARG A 239 -29.40 12.72 -10.40
C ARG A 239 -29.18 11.46 -9.59
N ARG A 240 -30.24 10.90 -9.01
CA ARG A 240 -30.20 9.61 -8.30
C ARG A 240 -30.05 8.47 -9.31
N ALA A 241 -29.49 7.35 -8.87
CA ALA A 241 -29.17 6.25 -9.78
C ALA A 241 -30.41 5.69 -10.51
N PHE A 242 -31.55 5.56 -9.81
CA PHE A 242 -32.82 5.13 -10.41
C PHE A 242 -33.47 6.18 -11.31
N ASP A 243 -33.17 7.47 -11.15
CA ASP A 243 -33.67 8.50 -12.06
C ASP A 243 -32.83 8.52 -13.36
N LEU A 244 -31.51 8.35 -13.23
CA LEU A 244 -30.59 8.34 -14.36
C LEU A 244 -30.83 7.18 -15.32
N VAL A 245 -31.15 5.99 -14.82
CA VAL A 245 -31.38 4.81 -15.67
C VAL A 245 -32.61 4.96 -16.56
N GLU A 246 -33.60 5.73 -16.12
CA GLU A 246 -34.81 6.04 -16.91
C GLU A 246 -34.49 6.95 -18.10
N GLY A 247 -33.52 7.86 -17.94
CA GLY A 247 -33.04 8.74 -19.01
C GLY A 247 -31.91 8.16 -19.86
N SER A 248 -31.22 7.12 -19.39
CA SER A 248 -30.10 6.49 -20.10
C SER A 248 -30.56 5.85 -21.41
N GLU A 249 -29.82 6.02 -22.52
CA GLU A 249 -30.16 5.42 -23.83
C GLU A 249 -30.05 3.89 -23.84
N LEU A 250 -29.09 3.33 -23.11
CA LEU A 250 -28.87 1.88 -23.01
C LEU A 250 -29.63 1.24 -21.84
N GLY A 251 -30.35 2.04 -21.05
CA GLY A 251 -31.00 1.56 -19.82
C GLY A 251 -29.98 1.05 -18.79
N ILE A 252 -28.77 1.61 -18.76
CA ILE A 252 -27.72 1.24 -17.80
C ILE A 252 -26.95 2.46 -17.29
N VAL A 253 -26.66 2.46 -15.98
CA VAL A 253 -25.89 3.51 -15.30
C VAL A 253 -24.72 2.86 -14.59
N SER A 254 -23.53 3.46 -14.69
CA SER A 254 -22.37 3.03 -13.91
C SER A 254 -22.46 3.56 -12.48
N LEU A 255 -22.21 2.69 -11.51
CA LEU A 255 -22.03 3.10 -10.12
C LEU A 255 -20.54 3.08 -9.76
N VAL A 256 -20.04 4.20 -9.24
CA VAL A 256 -18.65 4.38 -8.80
C VAL A 256 -18.62 4.55 -7.28
N GLY A 257 -17.90 3.66 -6.60
CA GLY A 257 -17.95 3.50 -5.16
C GLY A 257 -16.71 4.01 -4.46
N ARG A 258 -16.87 4.76 -3.38
CA ARG A 258 -15.78 5.09 -2.44
C ARG A 258 -15.83 4.11 -1.26
N ARG A 259 -14.68 3.58 -0.85
CA ARG A 259 -14.59 2.81 0.40
C ARG A 259 -14.53 3.80 1.54
N ILE A 260 -15.44 3.66 2.50
CA ILE A 260 -15.51 4.52 3.67
C ILE A 260 -15.27 3.70 4.93
N TYR A 261 -14.76 4.35 5.97
CA TYR A 261 -14.30 3.71 7.19
C TYR A 261 -14.80 4.47 8.41
N PRO A 262 -15.02 3.77 9.53
CA PRO A 262 -15.10 4.45 10.80
C PRO A 262 -13.72 4.90 11.25
N TRP A 263 -13.63 6.06 11.91
CA TRP A 263 -12.40 6.39 12.66
C TRP A 263 -12.16 5.35 13.76
N ARG A 264 -13.23 4.99 14.48
CA ARG A 264 -13.27 3.91 15.46
C ARG A 264 -14.72 3.56 15.81
N VAL A 265 -15.01 2.28 15.96
CA VAL A 265 -16.27 1.78 16.55
C VAL A 265 -16.12 1.69 18.07
N ARG A 266 -17.17 2.00 18.84
CA ARG A 266 -17.13 1.91 20.30
C ARG A 266 -16.95 0.44 20.74
N LYS A 267 -16.20 0.23 21.82
CA LYS A 267 -15.88 -1.11 22.32
C LYS A 267 -17.17 -1.88 22.65
N GLY A 268 -17.29 -3.10 22.13
CA GLY A 268 -18.45 -3.97 22.36
C GLY A 268 -19.69 -3.62 21.52
N GLN A 269 -19.60 -2.65 20.60
CA GLN A 269 -20.67 -2.35 19.65
C GLN A 269 -20.33 -2.92 18.27
N ALA A 270 -21.36 -3.37 17.54
CA ALA A 270 -21.25 -3.68 16.13
C ALA A 270 -21.21 -2.37 15.32
N ALA A 271 -20.49 -2.39 14.20
CA ALA A 271 -20.44 -1.24 13.29
C ALA A 271 -21.82 -0.99 12.65
N THR A 272 -22.15 0.29 12.50
CA THR A 272 -23.34 0.79 11.79
C THR A 272 -22.90 1.62 10.58
N PHE A 273 -23.82 1.91 9.66
CA PHE A 273 -23.52 2.85 8.56
C PHE A 273 -23.11 4.23 9.10
N GLY A 274 -23.73 4.67 10.19
CA GLY A 274 -23.44 5.95 10.83
C GLY A 274 -22.02 6.09 11.40
N ASP A 275 -21.29 4.99 11.61
CA ASP A 275 -19.90 5.07 12.06
C ASP A 275 -18.93 5.52 10.95
N HIS A 276 -19.31 5.40 9.67
CA HIS A 276 -18.40 5.49 8.53
C HIS A 276 -18.22 6.93 8.02
N ILE A 277 -17.52 7.73 8.80
CA ILE A 277 -17.31 9.16 8.54
C ILE A 277 -15.98 9.50 7.87
N CYS A 278 -15.15 8.51 7.56
CA CYS A 278 -13.82 8.73 7.01
C CYS A 278 -13.62 8.14 5.61
N ASP A 279 -12.86 8.86 4.77
CA ASP A 279 -12.28 8.38 3.52
C ASP A 279 -10.74 8.37 3.62
N LEU A 280 -10.10 7.70 2.67
CA LEU A 280 -8.65 7.73 2.49
C LEU A 280 -8.28 8.84 1.51
N PHE A 281 -7.37 9.73 1.89
CA PHE A 281 -6.90 10.78 0.96
C PHE A 281 -6.09 10.22 -0.21
N ASP A 282 -5.45 9.07 0.00
CA ASP A 282 -4.63 8.33 -0.96
C ASP A 282 -5.39 7.16 -1.58
N ASN A 283 -6.73 7.24 -1.66
CA ASN A 283 -7.57 6.16 -2.16
C ASN A 283 -7.26 5.83 -3.64
N PRO A 284 -6.68 4.67 -3.96
CA PRO A 284 -6.15 4.38 -5.31
C PRO A 284 -7.25 4.05 -6.35
N GLY A 285 -8.53 4.06 -5.98
CA GLY A 285 -9.63 3.87 -6.93
C GLY A 285 -10.92 3.32 -6.32
N GLY A 286 -12.03 3.52 -7.05
CA GLY A 286 -13.37 3.19 -6.58
C GLY A 286 -13.89 1.81 -6.99
N ASN A 287 -14.73 1.21 -6.14
CA ASN A 287 -15.47 -0.01 -6.46
C ASN A 287 -16.49 0.26 -7.58
N ARG A 288 -16.80 -0.73 -8.41
CA ARG A 288 -17.78 -0.55 -9.51
C ARG A 288 -18.98 -1.46 -9.35
N ARG A 289 -20.15 -0.88 -9.61
CA ARG A 289 -21.48 -1.51 -9.60
C ARG A 289 -22.31 -0.92 -10.74
N TRP A 290 -23.59 -1.24 -10.83
CA TRP A 290 -24.45 -0.73 -11.90
C TRP A 290 -25.91 -0.65 -11.49
N VAL A 291 -26.66 0.17 -12.22
CA VAL A 291 -28.13 0.14 -12.28
C VAL A 291 -28.54 -0.20 -13.70
N ALA A 292 -29.55 -1.02 -13.89
CA ALA A 292 -30.05 -1.42 -15.20
C ALA A 292 -31.57 -1.49 -15.24
N ASP A 293 -32.16 -1.19 -16.39
CA ASP A 293 -33.53 -1.56 -16.76
C ASP A 293 -33.49 -2.94 -17.45
N PRO A 294 -33.93 -4.01 -16.77
CA PRO A 294 -33.81 -5.37 -17.29
C PRO A 294 -34.53 -5.60 -18.63
N ALA A 295 -35.60 -4.85 -18.92
CA ALA A 295 -36.37 -4.96 -20.16
C ALA A 295 -35.63 -4.35 -21.35
N ARG A 296 -34.68 -3.44 -21.10
CA ARG A 296 -33.85 -2.77 -22.12
C ARG A 296 -32.47 -3.39 -22.30
N VAL A 297 -32.06 -4.26 -21.37
CA VAL A 297 -30.79 -4.99 -21.48
C VAL A 297 -30.96 -6.18 -22.43
N PRO A 298 -30.08 -6.36 -23.43
CA PRO A 298 -30.11 -7.53 -24.31
C PRO A 298 -30.06 -8.87 -23.56
N GLU A 299 -30.63 -9.90 -24.17
CA GLU A 299 -30.65 -11.26 -23.59
C GLU A 299 -29.25 -11.83 -23.38
N ASP A 300 -28.28 -11.44 -24.20
CA ASP A 300 -26.90 -11.91 -24.19
C ASP A 300 -25.91 -10.98 -23.47
N ALA A 301 -26.43 -9.94 -22.83
CA ALA A 301 -25.68 -9.03 -21.99
C ALA A 301 -25.83 -9.45 -20.51
N PRO A 302 -24.95 -10.32 -19.97
CA PRO A 302 -25.15 -10.88 -18.65
C PRO A 302 -24.90 -9.83 -17.56
N PHE A 303 -25.65 -9.91 -16.47
CA PHE A 303 -25.34 -9.19 -15.24
C PHE A 303 -24.02 -9.71 -14.63
N ARG A 304 -23.05 -8.81 -14.41
CA ARG A 304 -21.74 -9.14 -13.80
C ARG A 304 -21.48 -8.26 -12.58
N LEU A 305 -20.50 -8.62 -11.76
CA LEU A 305 -20.20 -7.88 -10.51
C LEU A 305 -20.01 -6.36 -10.70
N VAL A 306 -19.32 -5.94 -11.75
CA VAL A 306 -18.87 -4.54 -11.92
C VAL A 306 -19.49 -3.81 -13.12
N ARG A 307 -20.29 -4.51 -13.93
CA ARG A 307 -20.95 -3.98 -15.14
C ARG A 307 -22.01 -4.96 -15.68
N VAL A 308 -22.85 -4.48 -16.59
CA VAL A 308 -23.61 -5.33 -17.51
C VAL A 308 -22.70 -5.68 -18.71
N GLY A 309 -22.65 -6.97 -19.09
CA GLY A 309 -21.74 -7.47 -20.12
C GLY A 309 -22.04 -6.92 -21.51
N GLY A 310 -20.99 -6.64 -22.30
CA GLY A 310 -21.15 -6.18 -23.70
C GLY A 310 -21.62 -4.73 -23.88
N LEU A 311 -22.04 -4.05 -22.80
CA LEU A 311 -22.54 -2.70 -22.85
C LEU A 311 -21.54 -1.69 -22.25
N LYS A 312 -21.52 -0.48 -22.82
CA LYS A 312 -20.72 0.65 -22.34
C LYS A 312 -21.65 1.84 -22.11
N PRO A 313 -22.00 2.18 -20.86
CA PRO A 313 -22.87 3.32 -20.56
C PRO A 313 -22.19 4.65 -20.94
N ASP A 314 -23.00 5.69 -21.14
CA ASP A 314 -22.51 7.05 -21.35
C ASP A 314 -21.66 7.46 -20.13
N PRO A 315 -20.48 8.09 -20.31
CA PRO A 315 -19.67 8.59 -19.20
C PRO A 315 -20.40 9.58 -18.27
N ARG A 316 -21.51 10.17 -18.71
CA ARG A 316 -22.39 11.04 -17.92
C ARG A 316 -23.43 10.26 -17.12
N ASP A 317 -23.75 9.02 -17.50
CA ASP A 317 -24.64 8.09 -16.80
C ASP A 317 -23.88 7.43 -15.64
N VAL A 318 -23.46 8.27 -14.67
CA VAL A 318 -22.70 7.86 -13.50
C VAL A 318 -23.40 8.34 -12.24
N ALA A 319 -23.57 7.42 -11.29
CA ALA A 319 -23.92 7.72 -9.91
C ALA A 319 -22.87 7.15 -8.95
N PHE A 320 -22.88 7.63 -7.71
CA PHE A 320 -21.88 7.29 -6.71
C PHE A 320 -22.48 6.48 -5.58
N PHE A 321 -21.65 5.66 -4.93
CA PHE A 321 -22.01 4.95 -3.72
C PHE A 321 -20.85 4.94 -2.72
N TYR A 322 -21.17 4.61 -1.48
CA TYR A 322 -20.20 4.39 -0.42
C TYR A 322 -20.24 2.93 0.03
N ARG A 323 -19.07 2.32 0.19
CA ARG A 323 -18.91 0.97 0.71
C ARG A 323 -18.47 1.02 2.16
N ALA A 324 -19.35 0.63 3.07
CA ALA A 324 -19.11 0.63 4.50
C ALA A 324 -18.20 -0.54 4.91
N MET A 325 -16.88 -0.29 4.97
CA MET A 325 -15.89 -1.36 5.10
C MET A 325 -15.97 -2.12 6.43
N ALA A 326 -16.37 -1.48 7.54
CA ALA A 326 -16.53 -2.19 8.81
C ALA A 326 -17.80 -3.06 8.86
N LEU A 327 -18.77 -2.82 7.99
CA LEU A 327 -19.91 -3.74 7.79
C LEU A 327 -19.52 -4.88 6.83
N ARG A 328 -18.65 -4.63 5.84
CA ARG A 328 -18.16 -5.63 4.90
C ARG A 328 -17.20 -6.61 5.56
N CYS A 329 -16.29 -6.11 6.39
CA CYS A 329 -15.27 -6.89 7.07
C CYS A 329 -15.47 -6.85 8.61
N PRO A 330 -16.55 -7.44 9.13
CA PRO A 330 -16.87 -7.39 10.56
C PRO A 330 -15.92 -8.24 11.44
N GLU A 331 -15.17 -9.18 10.86
CA GLU A 331 -14.24 -10.08 11.58
C GLU A 331 -12.85 -9.44 11.77
N ALA A 332 -12.80 -8.11 11.86
CA ALA A 332 -11.54 -7.40 12.04
C ALA A 332 -10.95 -7.60 13.44
N ASP A 333 -11.75 -7.87 14.47
CA ASP A 333 -11.29 -8.09 15.86
C ASP A 333 -10.28 -7.07 16.39
N GLY A 334 -10.46 -5.79 15.99
CA GLY A 334 -9.57 -4.69 16.37
C GLY A 334 -8.39 -4.47 15.42
N LEU A 335 -8.21 -5.31 14.41
CA LEU A 335 -7.28 -5.07 13.30
C LEU A 335 -7.78 -3.88 12.45
N PRO A 336 -6.87 -2.99 12.02
CA PRO A 336 -7.24 -1.85 11.19
C PRO A 336 -7.66 -2.29 9.77
N LEU A 337 -8.81 -1.81 9.31
CA LEU A 337 -9.28 -2.00 7.91
C LEU A 337 -8.69 -0.97 6.93
N ALA A 338 -8.12 0.10 7.49
CA ALA A 338 -7.40 1.15 6.80
C ALA A 338 -6.38 1.77 7.76
N PRO A 339 -5.27 2.32 7.25
CA PRO A 339 -4.29 2.97 8.07
C PRO A 339 -4.80 4.31 8.60
N LYS A 340 -4.77 4.50 9.92
CA LYS A 340 -5.22 5.75 10.57
C LYS A 340 -4.55 7.02 10.05
N THR A 341 -3.32 6.92 9.54
CA THR A 341 -2.59 8.06 8.96
C THR A 341 -3.13 8.51 7.60
N GLY A 342 -4.03 7.75 6.98
CA GLY A 342 -4.70 8.12 5.73
C GLY A 342 -6.17 8.53 5.89
N LEU A 343 -6.78 8.27 7.06
CA LEU A 343 -8.20 8.49 7.29
C LEU A 343 -8.50 9.96 7.59
N ILE A 344 -9.33 10.57 6.75
CA ILE A 344 -9.76 11.96 6.85
C ILE A 344 -11.25 12.02 7.12
N LEU A 345 -11.66 12.93 8.00
CA LEU A 345 -13.07 13.23 8.23
C LEU A 345 -13.68 13.85 6.97
N ASP A 346 -14.76 13.26 6.47
CA ASP A 346 -15.52 13.79 5.34
C ASP A 346 -16.83 14.39 5.86
N ASP A 347 -17.05 15.67 5.57
CA ASP A 347 -18.21 16.42 6.08
C ASP A 347 -19.55 15.89 5.52
N ASP A 348 -19.57 15.40 4.28
CA ASP A 348 -20.77 14.82 3.67
C ASP A 348 -21.08 13.46 4.31
N LEU A 349 -20.06 12.67 4.63
CA LEU A 349 -20.24 11.41 5.38
C LEU A 349 -20.67 11.66 6.83
N LEU A 350 -20.12 12.68 7.49
CA LEU A 350 -20.52 13.06 8.84
C LEU A 350 -21.99 13.55 8.87
N LYS A 351 -22.38 14.32 7.85
CA LYS A 351 -23.78 14.74 7.67
C LYS A 351 -24.68 13.53 7.40
N LEU A 352 -24.27 12.62 6.51
CA LEU A 352 -25.02 11.39 6.24
C LEU A 352 -25.17 10.53 7.50
N ALA A 353 -24.13 10.42 8.32
CA ALA A 353 -24.18 9.70 9.60
C ALA A 353 -25.21 10.30 10.56
N ARG A 354 -25.18 11.63 10.76
CA ARG A 354 -26.05 12.33 11.71
C ARG A 354 -27.48 12.48 11.22
N ASP A 355 -27.66 12.96 10.00
CA ASP A 355 -28.97 13.32 9.46
C ASP A 355 -29.65 12.10 8.82
N GLY A 356 -28.89 11.23 8.14
CA GLY A 356 -29.42 10.07 7.43
C GLY A 356 -29.57 8.83 8.31
N PHE A 357 -28.60 8.56 9.18
CA PHE A 357 -28.59 7.40 10.07
C PHE A 357 -28.87 7.73 11.54
N GLY A 358 -29.01 9.00 11.93
CA GLY A 358 -29.29 9.38 13.31
C GLY A 358 -28.15 9.02 14.27
N ALA A 359 -26.92 8.88 13.78
CA ALA A 359 -25.79 8.39 14.55
C ALA A 359 -24.93 9.52 15.11
N ASP A 360 -24.30 9.25 16.27
CA ASP A 360 -23.23 10.06 16.84
C ASP A 360 -21.91 9.28 16.77
N PRO A 361 -21.13 9.41 15.68
CA PRO A 361 -19.91 8.63 15.48
C PRO A 361 -18.72 9.20 16.26
N VAL A 362 -17.72 8.36 16.53
CA VAL A 362 -16.47 8.80 17.17
C VAL A 362 -15.63 9.58 16.15
N LEU A 363 -15.41 10.87 16.41
CA LEU A 363 -14.61 11.74 15.53
C LEU A 363 -13.10 11.45 15.63
N PRO A 364 -12.33 11.66 14.55
CA PRO A 364 -10.87 11.73 14.64
C PRO A 364 -10.44 12.88 15.57
N PRO A 365 -9.29 12.75 16.26
CA PRO A 365 -8.73 13.86 17.01
C PRO A 365 -8.39 14.97 16.01
N ALA A 366 -8.85 16.19 16.31
CA ALA A 366 -8.34 17.37 15.62
C ALA A 366 -6.88 17.53 16.01
N SER A 367 -6.00 17.74 15.04
CA SER A 367 -4.68 18.28 15.37
C SER A 367 -4.90 19.70 15.90
N ASP A 368 -4.22 20.06 16.99
CA ASP A 368 -4.16 21.46 17.44
C ASP A 368 -3.78 22.30 16.22
N GLY A 369 -4.70 23.17 15.78
CA GLY A 369 -4.75 23.66 14.41
C GLY A 369 -3.39 24.10 13.89
N GLY A 370 -2.97 23.54 12.74
CA GLY A 370 -1.81 24.00 11.97
C GLY A 370 -1.84 25.50 11.65
N ALA A 371 -3.01 26.14 11.82
CA ALA A 371 -3.22 27.57 11.66
C ALA A 371 -2.48 28.48 12.66
N GLN A 372 -1.80 27.99 13.71
CA GLN A 372 -1.16 28.88 14.70
C GLN A 372 0.35 28.68 15.00
N SER A 373 1.12 27.85 14.27
CA SER A 373 2.58 27.82 14.49
C SER A 373 3.50 27.96 13.28
N SER A 374 2.99 28.04 12.05
CA SER A 374 3.76 28.55 10.90
C SER A 374 2.87 28.71 9.67
N ALA A 375 2.02 29.74 9.63
CA ALA A 375 1.45 30.15 8.36
C ALA A 375 2.60 30.43 7.37
N ALA A 376 2.74 29.55 6.38
CA ALA A 376 3.44 29.75 5.12
C ALA A 376 4.72 30.60 5.20
N MET A 377 5.78 30.08 5.82
CA MET A 377 7.12 30.57 5.52
C MET A 377 7.61 29.79 4.30
N PRO A 378 7.80 30.44 3.13
CA PRO A 378 8.36 29.79 1.93
C PRO A 378 9.63 28.99 2.29
N ALA A 379 9.95 27.93 1.55
CA ALA A 379 11.24 27.24 1.72
C ALA A 379 12.39 28.24 1.58
N ALA A 380 12.18 29.25 0.71
CA ALA A 380 13.08 30.36 0.45
C ALA A 380 13.40 31.26 1.67
N VAL A 381 12.67 31.18 2.79
CA VAL A 381 13.06 31.88 4.03
C VAL A 381 13.94 30.94 4.87
N PRO A 382 15.26 31.19 4.96
CA PRO A 382 16.17 30.29 5.65
C PRO A 382 15.82 30.24 7.14
N GLY A 383 15.49 29.03 7.62
CA GLY A 383 15.60 28.69 9.04
C GLY A 383 16.87 27.86 9.24
N ARG A 384 17.25 27.61 10.51
CA ARG A 384 18.43 26.78 10.81
C ARG A 384 18.24 25.36 10.28
N THR A 385 19.26 24.78 9.66
CA THR A 385 19.25 23.38 9.25
C THR A 385 19.98 22.52 10.26
N ALA A 386 19.28 21.53 10.82
CA ALA A 386 19.82 20.58 11.78
C ALA A 386 19.95 19.17 11.20
N ILE A 387 21.08 18.51 11.48
CA ILE A 387 21.24 17.08 11.25
C ILE A 387 21.15 16.35 12.60
N VAL A 388 20.35 15.29 12.65
CA VAL A 388 20.37 14.30 13.73
C VAL A 388 20.97 12.99 13.23
N THR A 389 21.85 12.38 14.00
CA THR A 389 22.52 11.14 13.59
C THR A 389 22.91 10.26 14.79
N CYS A 390 23.21 9.00 14.50
CA CYS A 390 23.71 8.05 15.47
C CYS A 390 25.05 7.48 15.01
N MET A 391 26.04 7.43 15.90
CA MET A 391 27.38 6.95 15.59
C MET A 391 27.80 5.82 16.53
N LYS A 392 28.67 4.94 16.01
CA LYS A 392 29.42 3.95 16.78
C LYS A 392 30.76 3.78 16.08
N ASN A 393 31.86 4.10 16.75
CA ASN A 393 33.21 3.97 16.21
C ASN A 393 33.39 4.63 14.81
N GLU A 394 33.07 5.92 14.71
CA GLU A 394 33.16 6.70 13.46
C GLU A 394 34.22 7.81 13.52
N GLY A 395 35.03 7.85 14.59
CA GLY A 395 35.93 8.94 14.93
C GLY A 395 36.74 9.53 13.75
N PRO A 396 37.37 8.70 12.90
CA PRO A 396 38.14 9.17 11.74
C PRO A 396 37.34 9.98 10.71
N PHE A 397 36.01 9.83 10.66
CA PHE A 397 35.17 10.40 9.61
C PHE A 397 34.33 11.61 10.09
N ILE A 398 34.38 11.93 11.38
CA ILE A 398 33.50 12.95 11.98
C ILE A 398 33.86 14.36 11.49
N LEU A 399 35.16 14.70 11.48
CA LEU A 399 35.59 16.06 11.18
C LEU A 399 35.33 16.44 9.72
N GLU A 400 35.62 15.54 8.76
CA GLU A 400 35.32 15.75 7.34
C GLU A 400 33.83 15.93 7.08
N TRP A 401 33.00 15.14 7.78
CA TRP A 401 31.56 15.14 7.60
C TRP A 401 30.94 16.42 8.16
N ILE A 402 31.34 16.85 9.35
CA ILE A 402 30.93 18.14 9.92
C ILE A 402 31.41 19.30 9.03
N ALA A 403 32.66 19.26 8.57
CA ALA A 403 33.25 20.31 7.73
C ALA A 403 32.49 20.50 6.42
N HIS A 404 32.19 19.40 5.70
CA HIS A 404 31.39 19.45 4.46
C HIS A 404 30.00 20.04 4.71
N HIS A 405 29.30 19.54 5.72
CA HIS A 405 27.93 19.96 5.99
C HIS A 405 27.87 21.42 6.45
N ARG A 406 28.83 21.91 7.24
CA ARG A 406 28.96 23.34 7.55
C ARG A 406 29.25 24.18 6.30
N ALA A 407 30.12 23.69 5.40
CA ALA A 407 30.47 24.40 4.17
C ALA A 407 29.25 24.61 3.25
N ILE A 408 28.33 23.65 3.18
CA ILE A 408 27.08 23.79 2.40
C ILE A 408 25.96 24.53 3.16
N GLY A 409 26.16 24.87 4.44
CA GLY A 409 25.21 25.68 5.23
C GLY A 409 24.33 24.91 6.22
N VAL A 410 24.78 23.78 6.76
CA VAL A 410 24.17 23.16 7.95
C VAL A 410 24.62 23.91 9.21
N ASP A 411 23.66 24.22 10.08
CA ASP A 411 23.87 25.05 11.27
C ASP A 411 24.07 24.26 12.56
N ASP A 412 23.40 23.11 12.66
CA ASP A 412 23.18 22.39 13.91
C ASP A 412 23.42 20.89 13.72
N PHE A 413 24.13 20.27 14.66
CA PHE A 413 24.40 18.83 14.66
C PHE A 413 24.02 18.24 16.02
N LEU A 414 23.14 17.25 16.02
CA LEU A 414 22.77 16.45 17.18
C LEU A 414 23.23 15.01 16.96
N VAL A 415 24.22 14.58 17.74
CA VAL A 415 24.86 13.27 17.59
C VAL A 415 24.59 12.42 18.81
N TYR A 416 24.02 11.24 18.59
CA TYR A 416 23.91 10.20 19.61
C TYR A 416 24.99 9.14 19.40
N THR A 417 25.70 8.73 20.44
CA THR A 417 26.70 7.65 20.36
C THR A 417 26.19 6.35 20.99
N ASN A 418 26.70 5.22 20.47
CA ASN A 418 26.44 3.89 21.00
C ASN A 418 27.77 3.19 21.26
N ASP A 419 28.08 2.88 22.52
CA ASP A 419 29.15 1.94 22.91
C ASP A 419 30.48 2.16 22.15
N CYS A 420 30.95 3.41 22.08
CA CYS A 420 32.16 3.73 21.33
C CYS A 420 33.41 3.26 22.06
N THR A 421 34.39 2.77 21.30
CA THR A 421 35.65 2.20 21.81
C THR A 421 36.88 2.78 21.11
N ASP A 422 36.70 3.63 20.10
CA ASP A 422 37.77 4.28 19.32
C ASP A 422 38.01 5.74 19.72
N GLY A 423 37.33 6.24 20.75
CA GLY A 423 37.38 7.64 21.17
C GLY A 423 36.42 8.58 20.40
N THR A 424 35.48 8.04 19.63
CA THR A 424 34.41 8.79 18.96
C THR A 424 33.65 9.71 19.92
N ASP A 425 33.21 9.17 21.06
CA ASP A 425 32.50 9.88 22.11
C ASP A 425 33.33 11.03 22.71
N THR A 426 34.60 10.76 22.98
CA THR A 426 35.56 11.75 23.50
C THR A 426 35.77 12.90 22.51
N LEU A 427 35.88 12.60 21.20
CA LEU A 427 35.97 13.62 20.16
C LEU A 427 34.69 14.48 20.11
N LEU A 428 33.52 13.85 20.19
CA LEU A 428 32.24 14.54 20.19
C LEU A 428 32.01 15.38 21.45
N ASP A 429 32.48 14.95 22.60
CA ASP A 429 32.48 15.74 23.84
C ASP A 429 33.35 17.00 23.73
N LEU A 430 34.54 16.89 23.14
CA LEU A 430 35.40 18.04 22.87
C LEU A 430 34.72 19.01 21.89
N LEU A 431 34.14 18.51 20.81
CA LEU A 431 33.41 19.31 19.84
C LEU A 431 32.18 20.00 20.48
N GLN A 432 31.48 19.32 21.39
CA GLN A 432 30.39 19.91 22.16
C GLN A 432 30.88 21.01 23.10
N ALA A 433 32.00 20.82 23.80
CA ALA A 433 32.59 21.84 24.67
C ALA A 433 32.97 23.12 23.90
N HIS A 434 33.34 22.98 22.62
CA HIS A 434 33.58 24.10 21.69
C HIS A 434 32.32 24.61 20.97
N GLY A 435 31.14 24.07 21.29
CA GLY A 435 29.86 24.50 20.71
C GLY A 435 29.64 24.09 19.25
N VAL A 436 30.39 23.12 18.73
CA VAL A 436 30.28 22.64 17.33
C VAL A 436 29.11 21.69 17.15
N VAL A 437 28.86 20.82 18.14
CA VAL A 437 27.79 19.81 18.12
C VAL A 437 27.04 19.78 19.45
N GLN A 438 25.89 19.10 19.48
CA GLN A 438 25.28 18.56 20.68
C GLN A 438 25.49 17.05 20.69
N HIS A 439 26.14 16.54 21.73
CA HIS A 439 26.43 15.13 21.90
C HIS A 439 25.62 14.55 23.05
N ARG A 440 25.04 13.36 22.83
CA ARG A 440 24.32 12.58 23.83
C ARG A 440 24.74 11.11 23.76
N GLU A 441 24.78 10.45 24.90
CA GLU A 441 24.74 8.99 24.90
C GLU A 441 23.34 8.52 24.48
N ASN A 442 23.25 7.48 23.65
CA ASN A 442 21.97 7.01 23.17
C ASN A 442 21.16 6.29 24.28
N PRO A 443 19.92 6.73 24.59
CA PRO A 443 19.13 6.16 25.69
C PRO A 443 18.47 4.81 25.36
N PHE A 444 18.92 4.09 24.33
CA PHE A 444 18.29 2.84 23.90
C PHE A 444 18.34 1.73 24.96
N ARG A 445 19.34 1.76 25.85
CA ARG A 445 19.45 0.81 26.97
C ARG A 445 18.27 1.01 27.92
N GLY A 446 17.46 -0.04 28.09
CA GLY A 446 16.24 0.01 28.91
C GLY A 446 14.97 0.37 28.15
N THR A 447 15.04 0.48 26.82
CA THR A 447 13.87 0.61 25.94
C THR A 447 13.70 -0.65 25.09
N ASP A 448 12.48 -0.93 24.63
CA ASP A 448 12.21 -1.97 23.61
C ASP A 448 12.52 -1.49 22.18
N LEU A 449 13.18 -0.33 22.04
CA LEU A 449 13.48 0.30 20.76
C LEU A 449 14.88 -0.05 20.29
N LYS A 450 15.02 -0.17 18.97
CA LYS A 450 16.32 -0.23 18.33
C LYS A 450 17.09 1.08 18.53
N PRO A 451 18.43 1.05 18.59
CA PRO A 451 19.23 2.23 18.92
C PRO A 451 18.87 3.50 18.14
N GLN A 452 18.78 3.48 16.81
CA GLN A 452 18.44 4.70 16.06
C GLN A 452 17.02 5.19 16.31
N HIS A 453 16.07 4.28 16.59
CA HIS A 453 14.69 4.69 16.92
C HIS A 453 14.61 5.33 18.30
N ALA A 454 15.39 4.86 19.28
CA ALA A 454 15.47 5.48 20.61
C ALA A 454 16.08 6.88 20.54
N ALA A 455 17.18 7.05 19.80
CA ALA A 455 17.82 8.34 19.59
C ALA A 455 16.88 9.34 18.89
N LEU A 456 16.21 8.93 17.81
CA LEU A 456 15.29 9.82 17.09
C LEU A 456 14.08 10.21 17.95
N GLN A 457 13.58 9.30 18.80
CA GLN A 457 12.54 9.64 19.75
C GLN A 457 13.03 10.64 20.81
N ALA A 458 14.24 10.46 21.34
CA ALA A 458 14.81 11.39 22.31
C ALA A 458 15.08 12.78 21.69
N ALA A 459 15.53 12.80 20.43
CA ALA A 459 15.85 14.02 19.70
C ALA A 459 14.64 14.95 19.50
N GLU A 460 13.42 14.42 19.52
CA GLU A 460 12.18 15.23 19.42
C GLU A 460 12.02 16.22 20.58
N ALA A 461 12.61 15.92 21.74
CA ALA A 461 12.58 16.77 22.92
C ALA A 461 13.78 17.74 23.02
N GLU A 462 14.76 17.63 22.11
CA GLU A 462 15.99 18.43 22.20
C GLU A 462 15.76 19.87 21.70
N PRO A 463 16.20 20.91 22.46
CA PRO A 463 16.03 22.30 22.05
C PRO A 463 16.63 22.65 20.69
N ILE A 464 17.71 21.95 20.29
CA ILE A 464 18.36 22.13 18.98
C ILE A 464 17.45 21.68 17.83
N MET A 465 16.60 20.67 18.04
CA MET A 465 15.64 20.23 17.03
C MET A 465 14.39 21.11 17.01
N ALA A 466 13.92 21.55 18.19
CA ALA A 466 12.77 22.46 18.30
C ALA A 466 12.99 23.80 17.59
N ARG A 467 14.24 24.31 17.54
CA ARG A 467 14.61 25.56 16.83
C ARG A 467 14.95 25.37 15.36
N ALA A 468 15.03 24.13 14.88
CA ALA A 468 15.44 23.84 13.51
C ALA A 468 14.30 24.18 12.54
N GLY A 469 14.58 25.05 11.56
CA GLY A 469 13.64 25.32 10.47
C GLY A 469 13.59 24.18 9.47
N TRP A 470 14.73 23.50 9.27
CA TRP A 470 14.88 22.28 8.49
C TRP A 470 15.59 21.22 9.33
N ALA A 471 15.17 19.96 9.18
CA ALA A 471 15.79 18.83 9.84
C ALA A 471 16.01 17.67 8.85
N ILE A 472 17.03 16.85 9.11
CA ILE A 472 17.26 15.58 8.42
C ILE A 472 17.90 14.59 9.38
N CYS A 473 17.43 13.34 9.33
CA CYS A 473 18.17 12.20 9.87
C CYS A 473 19.03 11.62 8.76
N MET A 474 20.35 11.58 8.96
CA MET A 474 21.28 11.00 7.98
C MET A 474 22.51 10.41 8.67
N ASP A 475 23.16 9.47 8.00
CA ASP A 475 24.28 8.70 8.51
C ASP A 475 25.62 9.40 8.14
N VAL A 476 26.71 9.11 8.87
CA VAL A 476 28.00 9.82 8.70
C VAL A 476 28.77 9.42 7.43
N ASP A 477 28.29 8.40 6.72
CA ASP A 477 28.73 8.02 5.37
C ASP A 477 27.86 8.63 4.26
N GLU A 478 26.93 9.53 4.61
CA GLU A 478 26.07 10.24 3.66
C GLU A 478 26.46 11.72 3.56
N PHE A 479 26.57 12.22 2.33
CA PHE A 479 26.95 13.61 2.04
C PHE A 479 25.93 14.26 1.10
N ILE A 480 25.32 15.36 1.54
CA ILE A 480 24.42 16.14 0.69
C ILE A 480 25.26 16.82 -0.39
N ASN A 481 24.96 16.53 -1.65
CA ASN A 481 25.57 17.17 -2.81
C ASN A 481 24.51 18.03 -3.50
N VAL A 482 24.54 19.32 -3.21
CA VAL A 482 23.65 20.29 -3.86
C VAL A 482 24.25 20.61 -5.21
N HIS A 483 23.47 20.49 -6.28
CA HIS A 483 23.84 20.87 -7.66
C HIS A 483 23.37 22.29 -7.98
N ALA A 484 22.27 22.73 -7.37
CA ALA A 484 21.71 24.07 -7.53
C ALA A 484 22.70 25.19 -7.11
N GLY A 485 22.67 26.28 -7.88
CA GLY A 485 23.41 27.51 -7.58
C GLY A 485 24.89 27.28 -7.26
N GLY A 486 25.34 27.85 -6.13
CA GLY A 486 26.71 27.74 -5.66
C GLY A 486 27.00 26.48 -4.82
N GLY A 487 26.05 25.54 -4.70
CA GLY A 487 26.23 24.31 -3.93
C GLY A 487 25.89 24.41 -2.46
N HIS A 488 25.08 25.40 -2.06
CA HIS A 488 24.65 25.58 -0.69
C HIS A 488 23.18 25.20 -0.51
N LEU A 489 22.80 24.81 0.70
CA LEU A 489 21.41 24.50 1.05
C LEU A 489 20.46 25.67 0.79
N ARG A 490 20.89 26.92 0.97
CA ARG A 490 20.10 28.10 0.58
C ARG A 490 19.75 28.12 -0.91
N ASP A 491 20.63 27.63 -1.77
CA ASP A 491 20.42 27.58 -3.22
C ASP A 491 19.39 26.48 -3.55
N LEU A 492 19.48 25.33 -2.86
CA LEU A 492 18.49 24.26 -2.94
C LEU A 492 17.10 24.74 -2.47
N TYR A 493 17.02 25.40 -1.30
CA TYR A 493 15.76 25.90 -0.76
C TYR A 493 15.12 26.95 -1.66
N ALA A 494 15.91 27.83 -2.25
CA ALA A 494 15.41 28.78 -3.25
C ALA A 494 14.89 28.07 -4.51
N ALA A 495 15.57 27.01 -4.97
CA ALA A 495 15.19 26.28 -6.18
C ALA A 495 13.89 25.47 -6.03
N VAL A 496 13.57 24.97 -4.83
CA VAL A 496 12.35 24.17 -4.58
C VAL A 496 11.12 24.99 -4.17
N GLY A 497 11.25 26.31 -4.00
CA GLY A 497 10.12 27.23 -3.80
C GLY A 497 9.41 27.08 -2.44
N ASP A 498 8.20 26.53 -2.45
CA ASP A 498 7.38 26.35 -1.24
C ASP A 498 7.40 24.91 -0.69
N ALA A 499 8.23 24.04 -1.28
CA ALA A 499 8.38 22.67 -0.80
C ALA A 499 8.83 22.64 0.68
N ASN A 500 8.14 21.84 1.49
CA ASN A 500 8.46 21.64 2.90
C ASN A 500 9.07 20.26 3.19
N MET A 501 9.22 19.43 2.16
CA MET A 501 9.98 18.18 2.21
C MET A 501 10.75 17.99 0.90
N ILE A 502 12.02 17.59 1.00
CA ILE A 502 12.91 17.32 -0.14
C ILE A 502 13.56 15.96 0.07
N SER A 503 13.16 14.95 -0.72
CA SER A 503 13.80 13.64 -0.67
C SER A 503 15.05 13.62 -1.53
N LEU A 504 16.18 13.49 -0.86
CA LEU A 504 17.49 13.33 -1.47
C LEU A 504 17.70 11.85 -1.76
N THR A 505 17.44 11.45 -3.00
CA THR A 505 17.68 10.08 -3.45
C THR A 505 19.16 9.76 -3.34
N TRP A 506 19.47 8.58 -2.82
CA TRP A 506 20.85 8.11 -2.75
C TRP A 506 21.47 8.01 -4.13
N ARG A 507 22.73 8.41 -4.22
CA ARG A 507 23.67 8.00 -5.25
C ARG A 507 24.70 7.12 -4.54
N LEU A 508 24.65 5.80 -4.76
CA LEU A 508 25.58 4.89 -4.08
C LEU A 508 26.98 5.03 -4.67
N PHE A 509 27.97 5.33 -3.82
CA PHE A 509 29.38 5.35 -4.19
C PHE A 509 30.06 4.07 -3.73
N GLY A 510 30.82 3.47 -4.63
CA GLY A 510 31.64 2.30 -4.35
C GLY A 510 33.00 2.65 -3.80
N ASN A 511 33.79 1.62 -3.52
CA ASN A 511 35.13 1.76 -2.96
C ASN A 511 36.17 2.30 -3.97
N SER A 512 35.80 2.51 -5.23
CA SER A 512 36.71 2.96 -6.31
C SER A 512 37.95 2.07 -6.46
N ASP A 513 37.79 0.76 -6.20
CA ASP A 513 38.86 -0.25 -6.06
C ASP A 513 39.95 0.10 -5.04
N LEU A 514 39.72 1.08 -4.15
CA LEU A 514 40.65 1.41 -3.07
C LEU A 514 40.49 0.42 -1.93
N HIS A 515 41.62 -0.12 -1.48
CA HIS A 515 41.66 -1.13 -0.41
C HIS A 515 42.10 -0.53 0.91
N ASP A 516 43.18 0.26 0.89
CA ASP A 516 43.82 0.80 2.08
C ASP A 516 43.08 2.02 2.66
N PHE A 517 43.03 2.10 3.99
CA PHE A 517 42.54 3.26 4.71
C PHE A 517 43.58 4.39 4.71
N ILE A 518 43.15 5.56 4.23
CA ILE A 518 43.92 6.80 4.28
C ILE A 518 43.05 7.89 4.88
N ASP A 519 43.57 8.61 5.87
CA ASP A 519 42.92 9.75 6.52
C ASP A 519 42.91 10.96 5.57
N MET A 520 41.98 10.94 4.62
CA MET A 520 41.69 11.99 3.66
C MET A 520 40.17 12.10 3.44
N PRO A 521 39.66 13.30 3.12
CA PRO A 521 38.23 13.52 2.89
C PRO A 521 37.57 12.46 2.00
N THR A 522 36.55 11.75 2.51
CA THR A 522 35.80 10.71 1.78
C THR A 522 35.35 11.20 0.38
N PRO A 523 34.75 12.40 0.21
CA PRO A 523 34.36 12.90 -1.12
C PRO A 523 35.53 13.18 -2.08
N ALA A 524 36.76 13.32 -1.58
CA ALA A 524 37.96 13.47 -2.40
C ALA A 524 38.51 12.11 -2.88
N ARG A 525 38.29 11.05 -2.09
CA ARG A 525 38.85 9.71 -2.36
C ARG A 525 38.01 8.87 -3.31
N PHE A 526 36.68 8.89 -3.16
CA PHE A 526 35.79 7.97 -3.85
C PHE A 526 34.96 8.68 -4.92
N THR A 527 35.27 8.41 -6.20
CA THR A 527 34.62 9.05 -7.35
C THR A 527 33.74 8.09 -8.15
N ARG A 528 33.83 6.78 -7.90
CA ARG A 528 33.06 5.76 -8.63
C ARG A 528 31.71 5.49 -7.96
N CYS A 529 30.65 5.44 -8.75
CA CYS A 529 29.27 5.34 -8.24
C CYS A 529 28.35 4.49 -9.12
N ALA A 530 27.14 4.22 -8.61
CA ALA A 530 26.04 3.63 -9.36
C ALA A 530 25.60 4.57 -10.51
N PRO A 531 24.99 4.09 -11.60
CA PRO A 531 24.38 4.95 -12.61
C PRO A 531 23.19 5.76 -12.10
N GLU A 532 22.74 6.78 -12.84
CA GLU A 532 21.53 7.53 -12.46
C GLU A 532 20.30 6.61 -12.45
N MET A 533 20.18 5.78 -13.48
CA MET A 533 19.10 4.80 -13.59
C MET A 533 19.48 3.47 -12.93
N ALA A 534 19.60 3.46 -11.60
CA ALA A 534 19.92 2.27 -10.80
C ALA A 534 18.67 1.63 -10.15
N ARG A 535 17.77 1.06 -10.96
CA ARG A 535 16.50 0.44 -10.49
C ARG A 535 16.72 -0.66 -9.44
N LYS A 536 17.88 -1.32 -9.51
CA LYS A 536 18.27 -2.48 -8.70
C LYS A 536 19.74 -2.33 -8.28
N PRO A 537 20.12 -2.79 -7.08
CA PRO A 537 19.24 -3.32 -6.04
C PRO A 537 18.27 -2.23 -5.53
N HIS A 538 17.08 -2.59 -5.05
CA HIS A 538 16.06 -1.61 -4.66
C HIS A 538 16.55 -0.62 -3.59
N GLN A 539 17.55 -1.01 -2.80
CA GLN A 539 18.23 -0.19 -1.81
C GLN A 539 18.98 0.99 -2.44
N ALA A 540 19.42 0.90 -3.70
CA ALA A 540 20.15 1.97 -4.39
C ALA A 540 19.33 3.27 -4.52
N TRP A 541 18.00 3.15 -4.49
CA TRP A 541 17.07 4.28 -4.55
C TRP A 541 16.42 4.62 -3.21
N GLY A 542 16.96 4.14 -2.09
CA GLY A 542 16.61 4.71 -0.80
C GLY A 542 16.89 6.22 -0.79
N PHE A 543 16.16 6.97 0.05
CA PHE A 543 16.41 8.40 0.23
C PHE A 543 16.45 8.78 1.70
N LYS A 544 17.05 9.93 1.99
CA LYS A 544 16.80 10.68 3.23
C LYS A 544 16.08 11.97 2.85
N THR A 545 15.24 12.47 3.76
CA THR A 545 14.39 13.63 3.48
C THR A 545 14.77 14.78 4.39
N LEU A 546 15.15 15.91 3.79
CA LEU A 546 15.13 17.21 4.46
C LEU A 546 13.67 17.62 4.63
N PHE A 547 13.24 17.97 5.84
CA PHE A 547 11.86 18.37 6.11
C PHE A 547 11.80 19.62 6.99
N ARG A 548 10.80 20.46 6.74
CA ARG A 548 10.48 21.60 7.61
C ARG A 548 9.86 21.08 8.91
N ASN A 549 10.29 21.62 10.04
CA ASN A 549 9.76 21.21 11.35
C ASN A 549 8.40 21.88 11.67
N LEU A 550 7.40 21.64 10.83
CA LEU A 550 6.07 22.27 10.93
C LEU A 550 5.07 21.44 11.76
N GLY A 551 5.51 20.33 12.36
CA GLY A 551 4.63 19.47 13.15
C GLY A 551 3.59 18.67 12.34
N LEU A 552 3.75 18.53 11.02
CA LEU A 552 2.87 17.74 10.13
C LEU A 552 2.92 16.23 10.42
N TYR A 553 4.04 15.77 10.97
CA TYR A 553 4.28 14.39 11.35
C TYR A 553 4.47 14.28 12.86
N LYS A 554 4.05 13.14 13.42
CA LYS A 554 4.11 12.88 14.86
C LYS A 554 5.52 12.60 15.39
N LYS A 555 6.42 12.12 14.54
CA LYS A 555 7.76 11.71 14.96
C LYS A 555 8.79 11.76 13.85
N MET A 556 10.06 11.88 14.22
CA MET A 556 11.19 11.70 13.32
C MET A 556 11.34 10.24 12.89
N GLY A 557 12.04 10.02 11.77
CA GLY A 557 12.28 8.69 11.25
C GLY A 557 13.54 8.63 10.39
N VAL A 558 14.07 7.42 10.25
CA VAL A 558 15.37 7.14 9.62
C VAL A 558 15.51 7.68 8.20
N HIS A 559 14.44 7.63 7.40
CA HIS A 559 14.43 8.11 6.00
C HIS A 559 13.67 9.41 5.81
N ARG A 560 12.68 9.65 6.68
CA ARG A 560 11.79 10.81 6.67
C ARG A 560 10.96 10.82 7.96
N PRO A 561 10.31 11.93 8.31
CA PRO A 561 9.35 11.94 9.40
C PRO A 561 8.19 10.98 9.16
N LYS A 562 7.63 10.41 10.25
CA LYS A 562 6.61 9.36 10.26
C LYS A 562 5.40 9.75 11.10
N GLY A 563 4.27 9.09 10.82
CA GLY A 563 3.03 9.33 11.54
C GLY A 563 2.36 10.63 11.12
N LEU A 564 2.06 10.76 9.83
CA LEU A 564 1.30 11.87 9.27
C LEU A 564 0.03 12.13 10.10
N LYS A 565 -0.19 13.38 10.49
CA LYS A 565 -1.48 13.87 10.98
C LYS A 565 -2.42 14.00 9.77
N PRO A 566 -3.43 13.13 9.65
CA PRO A 566 -4.18 12.98 8.40
C PRO A 566 -4.94 14.23 8.00
N ASP A 567 -5.34 15.06 8.97
CA ASP A 567 -6.01 16.34 8.77
C ASP A 567 -5.09 17.44 8.23
N LEU A 568 -3.78 17.25 8.22
CA LEU A 568 -2.79 18.23 7.73
C LEU A 568 -2.13 17.80 6.40
N TRP A 569 -2.66 16.79 5.71
CA TRP A 569 -2.03 16.24 4.50
C TRP A 569 -1.92 17.26 3.36
N GLU A 570 -2.88 18.18 3.23
CA GLU A 570 -2.89 19.23 2.19
C GLU A 570 -1.80 20.28 2.41
N GLU A 571 -1.27 20.37 3.62
CA GLU A 571 -0.15 21.27 3.92
C GLU A 571 1.20 20.71 3.45
N ILE A 572 1.27 19.45 3.00
CA ILE A 572 2.52 18.86 2.55
C ILE A 572 2.83 19.26 1.11
N SER A 573 4.01 19.85 0.92
CA SER A 573 4.60 20.07 -0.40
C SER A 573 5.92 19.29 -0.44
N TRP A 574 5.86 18.08 -1.01
CA TRP A 574 6.98 17.14 -1.03
C TRP A 574 7.53 16.99 -2.45
N VAL A 575 8.83 17.25 -2.61
CA VAL A 575 9.54 17.07 -3.87
C VAL A 575 10.70 16.08 -3.77
N ASN A 576 11.11 15.51 -4.90
CA ASN A 576 12.35 14.73 -5.02
C ASN A 576 13.59 15.65 -5.18
N GLY A 577 14.78 15.04 -5.33
CA GLY A 577 16.04 15.75 -5.53
C GLY A 577 16.15 16.53 -6.85
N SER A 578 15.14 16.49 -7.73
CA SER A 578 15.01 17.34 -8.91
C SER A 578 13.97 18.46 -8.76
N GLY A 579 13.33 18.58 -7.59
CA GLY A 579 12.24 19.54 -7.36
C GLY A 579 10.90 19.11 -7.96
N GLN A 580 10.75 17.85 -8.38
CA GLN A 580 9.49 17.31 -8.91
C GLN A 580 8.62 16.78 -7.78
N GLU A 581 7.31 17.02 -7.87
CA GLU A 581 6.34 16.62 -6.86
C GLU A 581 6.30 15.10 -6.65
N MET A 582 6.26 14.69 -5.38
CA MET A 582 6.15 13.30 -4.97
C MET A 582 4.66 12.86 -4.94
N PRO A 583 4.33 11.63 -5.39
CA PRO A 583 2.97 11.10 -5.36
C PRO A 583 2.36 11.05 -3.95
N LYS A 584 1.05 11.33 -3.85
CA LYS A 584 0.33 11.37 -2.56
C LYS A 584 0.40 10.06 -1.79
N GLU A 585 0.41 8.93 -2.49
CA GLU A 585 0.48 7.58 -1.92
C GLU A 585 1.80 7.35 -1.15
N MET A 586 2.85 8.12 -1.47
CA MET A 586 4.12 8.04 -0.77
C MET A 586 4.12 8.77 0.58
N LEU A 587 3.23 9.75 0.81
CA LEU A 587 3.22 10.61 2.02
C LEU A 587 3.25 9.81 3.32
N ARG A 588 2.61 8.63 3.33
CA ARG A 588 2.52 7.76 4.52
C ARG A 588 3.63 6.73 4.63
N ASN A 589 4.12 6.18 3.51
CA ASN A 589 5.00 4.99 3.52
C ASN A 589 6.26 5.06 2.62
N GLY A 590 6.43 6.10 1.79
CA GLY A 590 7.58 6.22 0.89
C GLY A 590 8.92 6.25 1.64
N TRP A 591 9.89 5.45 1.21
CA TRP A 591 11.26 5.46 1.75
C TRP A 591 12.33 5.31 0.66
N ARG A 592 11.88 5.07 -0.57
CA ARG A 592 12.71 4.90 -1.76
C ARG A 592 12.00 5.50 -2.96
N SER A 593 12.79 5.94 -3.93
CA SER A 593 12.31 6.36 -5.24
C SER A 593 11.86 5.17 -6.10
N THR A 594 11.07 5.49 -7.10
CA THR A 594 10.59 4.64 -8.20
C THR A 594 11.09 5.22 -9.52
N VAL A 595 10.77 4.55 -10.63
CA VAL A 595 11.05 5.08 -11.98
C VAL A 595 10.39 6.45 -12.19
N ASP A 596 9.26 6.71 -11.53
CA ASP A 596 8.52 7.97 -11.67
C ASP A 596 8.96 9.05 -10.66
N THR A 597 9.80 8.71 -9.68
CA THR A 597 10.10 9.62 -8.54
C THR A 597 11.58 9.78 -8.22
N TYR A 598 12.48 9.07 -8.90
CA TYR A 598 13.92 9.34 -8.78
C TYR A 598 14.22 10.74 -9.33
N GLY A 599 15.21 11.43 -8.75
CA GLY A 599 15.57 12.76 -9.21
C GLY A 599 16.88 13.26 -8.60
N TYR A 600 17.78 13.74 -9.46
CA TYR A 600 19.14 14.17 -9.10
C TYR A 600 19.50 15.58 -9.57
N ALA A 601 18.61 16.32 -10.25
CA ALA A 601 18.94 17.57 -10.92
C ALA A 601 19.31 18.74 -9.98
N LEU A 602 18.71 18.82 -8.78
CA LEU A 602 18.98 19.89 -7.81
C LEU A 602 19.87 19.43 -6.66
N ALA A 603 19.73 18.19 -6.21
CA ALA A 603 20.58 17.59 -5.18
C ALA A 603 20.57 16.06 -5.25
N THR A 604 21.70 15.45 -4.88
CA THR A 604 21.85 14.02 -4.59
C THR A 604 22.26 13.81 -3.14
N LEU A 605 22.04 12.61 -2.62
CA LEU A 605 22.68 12.16 -1.38
C LEU A 605 23.75 11.14 -1.72
N ASN A 606 25.01 11.58 -1.77
CA ASN A 606 26.13 10.69 -2.04
C ASN A 606 26.33 9.78 -0.82
N HIS A 607 26.17 8.47 -1.00
CA HIS A 607 26.23 7.49 0.09
C HIS A 607 27.42 6.56 -0.09
N TYR A 608 28.44 6.76 0.74
CA TYR A 608 29.72 6.05 0.75
C TYR A 608 29.65 4.85 1.69
N ALA A 609 28.64 3.98 1.48
CA ALA A 609 28.29 2.92 2.41
C ALA A 609 29.41 1.90 2.68
N VAL A 610 30.31 1.70 1.72
CA VAL A 610 31.39 0.72 1.84
C VAL A 610 32.75 1.35 2.15
N ARG A 611 33.00 2.60 1.74
CA ARG A 611 34.33 3.26 1.78
C ARG A 611 35.41 2.33 1.24
N ASP A 612 36.65 2.42 1.73
CA ASP A 612 37.72 1.46 1.43
C ASP A 612 37.50 0.10 2.12
N ALA A 613 38.13 -0.95 1.58
CA ALA A 613 37.94 -2.31 2.06
C ALA A 613 38.34 -2.48 3.53
N GLU A 614 39.42 -1.83 3.98
CA GLU A 614 39.87 -1.87 5.37
C GLU A 614 38.84 -1.25 6.34
N SER A 615 38.31 -0.07 6.00
CA SER A 615 37.27 0.58 6.80
C SER A 615 35.96 -0.21 6.82
N PHE A 616 35.67 -0.95 5.75
CA PHE A 616 34.52 -1.85 5.70
C PHE A 616 34.63 -3.01 6.69
N LEU A 617 35.84 -3.53 6.96
CA LEU A 617 36.04 -4.55 8.00
C LEU A 617 35.61 -4.01 9.37
N VAL A 618 36.01 -2.79 9.71
CA VAL A 618 35.64 -2.14 10.98
C VAL A 618 34.13 -1.88 11.03
N LYS A 619 33.52 -1.47 9.91
CA LYS A 619 32.07 -1.31 9.79
C LYS A 619 31.32 -2.62 10.08
N ARG A 620 31.78 -3.74 9.49
CA ARG A 620 31.20 -5.06 9.73
C ARG A 620 31.36 -5.50 11.18
N ASP A 621 32.54 -5.30 11.75
CA ASP A 621 32.87 -5.69 13.13
C ASP A 621 32.00 -5.00 14.18
N ARG A 622 31.74 -3.69 14.04
CA ARG A 622 30.92 -2.96 15.03
C ARG A 622 29.41 -3.25 14.96
N GLY A 623 28.93 -3.80 13.84
CA GLY A 623 27.53 -4.12 13.55
C GLY A 623 26.65 -2.90 13.22
N ARG A 624 25.36 -3.14 12.90
CA ARG A 624 24.39 -2.09 12.53
C ARG A 624 23.63 -1.52 13.73
N VAL A 625 23.35 -0.22 13.69
CA VAL A 625 22.53 0.51 14.68
C VAL A 625 21.01 0.25 14.51
N ASN A 626 20.57 -0.25 13.34
CA ASN A 626 19.15 -0.46 12.97
C ASN A 626 18.69 -1.91 12.83
N HIS A 627 19.60 -2.83 12.53
CA HIS A 627 19.31 -4.23 12.29
C HIS A 627 20.43 -5.06 12.92
N VAL A 628 20.44 -5.07 14.25
CA VAL A 628 21.48 -5.74 15.07
C VAL A 628 21.59 -7.25 14.79
N GLU A 629 20.57 -7.86 14.20
CA GLU A 629 20.51 -9.29 13.86
C GLU A 629 21.01 -9.63 12.44
N ARG A 630 21.33 -8.63 11.59
CA ARG A 630 21.78 -8.86 10.21
C ARG A 630 23.27 -8.59 10.05
N ASP A 631 24.02 -9.59 9.59
CA ASP A 631 25.44 -9.43 9.20
C ASP A 631 25.58 -8.38 8.07
N GLN A 632 26.76 -7.77 7.99
CA GLN A 632 27.20 -6.95 6.85
C GLN A 632 28.24 -7.74 6.05
N GLY A 633 27.87 -8.96 5.67
CA GLY A 633 28.70 -9.86 4.91
C GLY A 633 28.77 -9.52 3.42
N LEU A 634 29.14 -10.52 2.62
CA LEU A 634 29.43 -10.37 1.20
C LEU A 634 28.21 -9.85 0.39
N ALA A 635 27.00 -10.27 0.73
CA ALA A 635 25.77 -9.79 0.08
C ALA A 635 25.50 -8.29 0.34
N TYR A 636 25.91 -7.75 1.49
CA TYR A 636 25.83 -6.31 1.73
C TYR A 636 26.89 -5.55 0.92
N TRP A 637 28.15 -6.00 0.93
CA TRP A 637 29.21 -5.42 0.11
C TRP A 637 28.80 -5.37 -1.36
N PHE A 638 28.35 -6.49 -1.91
CA PHE A 638 27.88 -6.59 -3.29
C PHE A 638 26.75 -5.59 -3.58
N ARG A 639 25.70 -5.51 -2.76
CA ARG A 639 24.59 -4.56 -3.01
C ARG A 639 25.00 -3.10 -2.94
N MET A 640 25.92 -2.75 -2.04
CA MET A 640 26.23 -1.35 -1.73
C MET A 640 27.45 -0.81 -2.49
N ASN A 641 28.38 -1.67 -2.91
CA ASN A 641 29.58 -1.27 -3.64
C ASN A 641 29.28 -1.07 -5.14
N ASN A 642 29.13 0.17 -5.59
CA ASN A 642 28.77 0.49 -6.98
C ASN A 642 29.87 1.35 -7.64
N ASN A 643 30.48 0.85 -8.72
CA ASN A 643 31.62 1.52 -9.38
C ASN A 643 31.45 1.73 -10.89
N ALA A 644 30.22 1.74 -11.41
CA ALA A 644 29.92 1.76 -12.84
C ALA A 644 30.25 3.11 -13.52
N GLU A 645 29.93 4.22 -12.88
CA GLU A 645 30.13 5.58 -13.41
C GLU A 645 31.12 6.37 -12.55
N GLU A 646 31.67 7.46 -13.09
CA GLU A 646 32.49 8.40 -12.34
C GLU A 646 31.72 9.71 -12.12
N ASP A 647 31.70 10.20 -10.87
CA ASP A 647 31.06 11.46 -10.48
C ASP A 647 32.00 12.22 -9.51
N THR A 648 32.40 13.42 -9.94
CA THR A 648 33.26 14.33 -9.19
C THR A 648 32.54 15.63 -8.81
N SER A 649 31.22 15.72 -9.02
CA SER A 649 30.44 16.94 -8.82
C SER A 649 30.54 17.52 -7.41
N ILE A 650 30.60 16.65 -6.38
CA ILE A 650 30.76 17.05 -4.98
C ILE A 650 32.11 17.73 -4.72
N GLN A 651 33.13 17.47 -5.55
CA GLN A 651 34.50 17.96 -5.34
C GLN A 651 34.62 19.47 -5.45
N ARG A 652 33.63 20.13 -6.08
CA ARG A 652 33.53 21.60 -6.08
C ARG A 652 33.52 22.21 -4.67
N MET A 653 33.07 21.45 -3.68
CA MET A 653 33.01 21.87 -2.28
C MET A 653 34.28 21.54 -1.48
N LEU A 654 35.27 20.82 -2.05
CA LEU A 654 36.49 20.45 -1.33
C LEU A 654 37.24 21.66 -0.75
N PRO A 655 37.44 22.78 -1.48
CA PRO A 655 38.14 23.93 -0.89
C PRO A 655 37.42 24.50 0.34
N ALA A 656 36.09 24.51 0.35
CA ALA A 656 35.30 24.99 1.48
C ALA A 656 35.28 23.98 2.64
N LEU A 657 35.22 22.67 2.33
CA LEU A 657 35.38 21.58 3.30
C LEU A 657 36.73 21.69 3.99
N GLU A 658 37.83 21.80 3.25
CA GLU A 658 39.18 21.90 3.79
C GLU A 658 39.35 23.12 4.70
N ALA A 659 38.74 24.25 4.34
CA ALA A 659 38.74 25.45 5.16
C ALA A 659 37.99 25.25 6.49
N GLU A 660 36.83 24.59 6.49
CA GLU A 660 36.11 24.25 7.73
C GLU A 660 36.86 23.19 8.55
N LEU A 661 37.44 22.18 7.90
CA LEU A 661 38.24 21.14 8.54
C LEU A 661 39.45 21.72 9.26
N ALA A 662 40.15 22.67 8.62
CA ALA A 662 41.26 23.39 9.25
C ALA A 662 40.82 24.15 10.50
N LYS A 663 39.64 24.80 10.49
CA LYS A 663 39.06 25.47 11.67
C LYS A 663 38.76 24.47 12.79
N LEU A 664 38.17 23.32 12.46
CA LEU A 664 37.87 22.27 13.45
C LEU A 664 39.13 21.71 14.08
N ARG A 665 40.14 21.37 13.28
CA ARG A 665 41.44 20.86 13.78
C ARG A 665 42.20 21.89 14.62
N ALA A 666 42.00 23.19 14.38
CA ALA A 666 42.61 24.26 15.17
C ALA A 666 42.00 24.41 16.58
N LEU A 667 40.85 23.79 16.86
CA LEU A 667 40.24 23.82 18.19
C LEU A 667 41.11 23.03 19.20
N PRO A 668 41.33 23.57 20.41
CA PRO A 668 42.12 22.89 21.44
C PRO A 668 41.67 21.44 21.69
N GLY A 669 42.61 20.50 21.55
CA GLY A 669 42.41 19.07 21.77
C GLY A 669 41.81 18.29 20.59
N VAL A 670 41.16 18.95 19.63
CA VAL A 670 40.41 18.26 18.57
C VAL A 670 41.32 17.52 17.59
N ALA A 671 42.40 18.14 17.09
CA ALA A 671 43.33 17.46 16.18
C ALA A 671 43.99 16.24 16.84
N ALA A 672 44.46 16.37 18.08
CA ALA A 672 45.09 15.27 18.81
C ALA A 672 44.11 14.11 19.05
N GLN A 673 42.84 14.42 19.38
CA GLN A 673 41.82 13.39 19.58
C GLN A 673 41.41 12.73 18.25
N HIS A 674 41.30 13.48 17.16
CA HIS A 674 41.09 12.90 15.81
C HIS A 674 42.22 11.94 15.45
N ASP A 675 43.48 12.35 15.63
CA ASP A 675 44.63 11.52 15.33
C ASP A 675 44.66 10.25 16.20
N ALA A 676 44.16 10.32 17.45
CA ALA A 676 43.96 9.16 18.31
C ALA A 676 42.86 8.21 17.79
N CYS A 677 41.73 8.73 17.30
CA CYS A 677 40.70 7.93 16.64
C CYS A 677 41.22 7.24 15.38
N VAL A 678 42.00 7.95 14.56
CA VAL A 678 42.65 7.41 13.36
C VAL A 678 43.63 6.28 13.74
N ALA A 679 44.42 6.46 14.79
CA ALA A 679 45.31 5.43 15.30
C ALA A 679 44.54 4.19 15.78
N ALA A 680 43.45 4.38 16.55
CA ALA A 680 42.59 3.29 17.02
C ALA A 680 41.96 2.52 15.85
N HIS A 681 41.50 3.23 14.82
CA HIS A 681 40.93 2.64 13.60
C HIS A 681 41.95 1.78 12.86
N ARG A 682 43.17 2.29 12.65
CA ARG A 682 44.28 1.53 12.05
C ARG A 682 44.64 0.29 12.87
N THR A 683 44.73 0.42 14.19
CA THR A 683 44.97 -0.75 15.07
C THR A 683 43.86 -1.79 14.94
N ARG A 684 42.59 -1.36 14.84
CA ARG A 684 41.48 -2.28 14.65
C ARG A 684 41.53 -2.98 13.29
N ILE A 685 41.85 -2.26 12.22
CA ILE A 685 42.07 -2.81 10.87
C ILE A 685 43.12 -3.92 10.92
N GLU A 686 44.30 -3.65 11.47
CA GLU A 686 45.38 -4.64 11.55
C GLU A 686 44.99 -5.85 12.39
N THR A 687 44.27 -5.63 13.50
CA THR A 687 43.73 -6.71 14.33
C THR A 687 42.78 -7.60 13.54
N LEU A 688 41.83 -7.00 12.81
CA LEU A 688 40.84 -7.75 12.02
C LEU A 688 41.51 -8.51 10.87
N LYS A 689 42.41 -7.87 10.12
CA LYS A 689 43.14 -8.51 9.00
C LYS A 689 43.98 -9.70 9.46
N SER A 690 44.51 -9.67 10.69
CA SER A 690 45.29 -10.78 11.25
C SER A 690 44.45 -12.01 11.63
N GLY A 691 43.13 -11.83 11.81
CA GLY A 691 42.21 -12.93 12.12
C GLY A 691 41.79 -13.69 10.86
N GLU A 692 41.70 -15.03 10.95
CA GLU A 692 41.41 -15.90 9.80
C GLU A 692 40.12 -15.50 9.05
N ALA A 693 39.00 -15.31 9.77
CA ALA A 693 37.71 -15.01 9.14
C ALA A 693 37.67 -13.63 8.44
N PHE A 694 38.20 -12.59 9.09
CA PHE A 694 38.22 -11.23 8.52
C PHE A 694 39.31 -11.08 7.44
N GLY A 695 40.43 -11.79 7.57
CA GLY A 695 41.47 -11.87 6.54
C GLY A 695 40.96 -12.55 5.26
N ALA A 696 40.25 -13.67 5.38
CA ALA A 696 39.60 -14.32 4.25
C ALA A 696 38.54 -13.42 3.60
N PHE A 697 37.70 -12.76 4.40
CA PHE A 697 36.72 -11.82 3.90
C PHE A 697 37.34 -10.61 3.20
N TYR A 698 38.43 -10.07 3.75
CA TYR A 698 39.19 -8.98 3.11
C TYR A 698 39.73 -9.41 1.74
N ALA A 699 40.33 -10.60 1.64
CA ALA A 699 40.81 -11.14 0.37
C ALA A 699 39.67 -11.32 -0.65
N GLU A 700 38.49 -11.72 -0.19
CA GLU A 700 37.32 -11.90 -1.04
C GLU A 700 36.77 -10.56 -1.58
N ILE A 701 36.55 -9.55 -0.72
CA ILE A 701 36.00 -8.26 -1.14
C ILE A 701 36.98 -7.43 -1.99
N THR A 702 38.28 -7.69 -1.87
CA THR A 702 39.34 -7.04 -2.68
C THR A 702 39.69 -7.81 -3.95
N GLY A 703 39.21 -9.04 -4.12
CA GLY A 703 39.49 -9.88 -5.28
C GLY A 703 38.90 -9.35 -6.59
N ASP A 704 39.52 -9.74 -7.72
CA ASP A 704 39.13 -9.29 -9.07
C ASP A 704 37.65 -9.55 -9.37
N ARG A 705 37.12 -10.69 -8.91
CA ARG A 705 35.70 -11.05 -9.04
C ARG A 705 34.78 -9.97 -8.46
N MET A 706 35.02 -9.50 -7.24
CA MET A 706 34.17 -8.49 -6.60
C MET A 706 34.33 -7.11 -7.23
N GLN A 707 35.55 -6.75 -7.67
CA GLN A 707 35.79 -5.50 -8.38
C GLN A 707 35.00 -5.45 -9.70
N ARG A 708 35.00 -6.54 -10.48
CA ARG A 708 34.21 -6.66 -11.71
C ARG A 708 32.72 -6.57 -11.44
N LEU A 709 32.22 -7.37 -10.49
CA LEU A 709 30.80 -7.40 -10.11
C LEU A 709 30.26 -6.01 -9.73
N SER A 710 31.06 -5.20 -9.00
CA SER A 710 30.66 -3.84 -8.58
C SER A 710 30.39 -2.87 -9.74
N ARG A 711 30.84 -3.19 -10.97
CA ARG A 711 30.60 -2.42 -12.20
C ARG A 711 29.44 -2.96 -13.02
N MET A 712 28.92 -4.14 -12.69
CA MET A 712 27.96 -4.90 -13.50
C MET A 712 26.51 -4.83 -13.00
N HIS A 713 26.22 -4.04 -11.96
CA HIS A 713 24.89 -4.06 -11.31
C HIS A 713 23.70 -3.80 -12.25
N THR A 714 23.88 -3.01 -13.31
CA THR A 714 22.84 -2.77 -14.32
C THR A 714 22.44 -4.02 -15.10
N SER A 715 23.35 -5.00 -15.15
CA SER A 715 23.14 -6.27 -15.83
C SER A 715 22.38 -7.29 -14.98
N PHE A 716 21.98 -6.96 -13.75
CA PHE A 716 21.41 -7.95 -12.83
C PHE A 716 19.93 -7.74 -12.50
N GLY A 717 19.19 -8.85 -12.45
CA GLY A 717 17.83 -8.93 -11.93
C GLY A 717 17.76 -8.82 -10.40
N SER A 718 16.56 -8.61 -9.85
CA SER A 718 16.41 -8.38 -8.40
C SER A 718 16.83 -9.62 -7.60
N ASN A 719 16.56 -10.81 -8.15
CA ASN A 719 16.85 -12.08 -7.50
C ASN A 719 18.36 -12.31 -7.32
N VAL A 720 19.21 -11.76 -8.18
CA VAL A 720 20.68 -11.83 -8.01
C VAL A 720 21.11 -11.12 -6.73
N PHE A 721 20.59 -9.91 -6.49
CA PHE A 721 20.87 -9.15 -5.27
C PHE A 721 20.24 -9.77 -4.02
N LEU A 722 19.20 -10.61 -4.17
CA LEU A 722 18.60 -11.36 -3.08
C LEU A 722 19.40 -12.63 -2.77
N ALA A 723 19.89 -13.34 -3.79
CA ALA A 723 20.67 -14.56 -3.65
C ALA A 723 22.12 -14.30 -3.22
N GLY A 724 22.67 -13.12 -3.54
CA GLY A 724 24.06 -12.77 -3.27
C GLY A 724 24.99 -13.02 -4.46
N PRO A 725 26.25 -12.57 -4.39
CA PRO A 725 27.15 -12.57 -5.54
C PRO A 725 27.60 -13.97 -6.02
N ASP A 726 27.48 -14.99 -5.18
CA ASP A 726 27.90 -16.36 -5.53
C ASP A 726 26.97 -17.03 -6.54
N CYS A 727 25.76 -16.50 -6.73
CA CYS A 727 24.83 -17.01 -7.75
C CYS A 727 25.21 -16.62 -9.18
N VAL A 728 26.19 -15.72 -9.37
CA VAL A 728 26.63 -15.25 -10.69
C VAL A 728 27.78 -16.14 -11.19
N PRO A 729 27.63 -16.92 -12.28
CA PRO A 729 28.71 -17.78 -12.78
C PRO A 729 29.96 -16.99 -13.21
N ASP A 730 31.13 -17.64 -13.20
CA ASP A 730 32.40 -16.99 -13.60
C ASP A 730 32.38 -16.53 -15.06
N GLU A 731 31.75 -17.29 -15.96
CA GLU A 731 31.56 -16.89 -17.36
C GLU A 731 30.80 -15.57 -17.50
N VAL A 732 29.88 -15.26 -16.59
CA VAL A 732 29.19 -13.96 -16.59
C VAL A 732 30.11 -12.84 -16.13
N VAL A 733 31.00 -13.09 -15.17
CA VAL A 733 31.86 -12.06 -14.55
C VAL A 733 33.12 -11.77 -15.37
N PHE A 734 33.71 -12.80 -15.98
CA PHE A 734 35.05 -12.73 -16.59
C PHE A 734 35.05 -12.70 -18.12
N GLU A 735 33.96 -13.10 -18.78
CA GLU A 735 33.85 -13.03 -20.25
C GLU A 735 33.18 -11.73 -20.71
N ASP A 736 33.50 -11.32 -21.94
CA ASP A 736 32.89 -10.15 -22.57
C ASP A 736 31.40 -10.40 -22.82
N GLN A 737 30.56 -9.53 -22.25
CA GLN A 737 29.12 -9.60 -22.41
C GLN A 737 28.65 -8.67 -23.55
N PRO A 738 27.64 -9.08 -24.33
CA PRO A 738 27.09 -8.23 -25.38
C PRO A 738 26.41 -6.97 -24.80
N GLU A 739 26.25 -5.93 -25.62
CA GLU A 739 25.51 -4.73 -25.23
C GLU A 739 24.07 -5.09 -24.82
N GLY A 740 23.62 -4.54 -23.69
CA GLY A 740 22.29 -4.83 -23.14
C GLY A 740 22.16 -6.19 -22.45
N PHE A 741 23.27 -6.89 -22.17
CA PHE A 741 23.27 -8.14 -21.43
C PHE A 741 22.54 -8.03 -20.08
N PHE A 742 21.77 -9.07 -19.75
CA PHE A 742 21.00 -9.15 -18.53
C PHE A 742 20.98 -10.58 -17.97
N PHE A 743 21.23 -10.71 -16.67
CA PHE A 743 21.31 -11.96 -15.94
C PHE A 743 20.39 -11.94 -14.70
N THR A 744 19.66 -13.03 -14.48
CA THR A 744 18.85 -13.22 -13.27
C THR A 744 18.73 -14.69 -12.90
N VAL A 745 18.44 -14.97 -11.64
CA VAL A 745 18.14 -16.30 -11.11
C VAL A 745 16.65 -16.43 -10.74
N GLU A 746 16.20 -17.65 -10.46
CA GLU A 746 14.85 -17.93 -9.95
C GLU A 746 14.59 -17.21 -8.61
N THR A 747 13.31 -17.15 -8.20
CA THR A 747 12.92 -16.48 -6.95
C THR A 747 13.54 -17.21 -5.76
N VAL A 748 14.18 -16.46 -4.87
CA VAL A 748 14.78 -16.97 -3.64
C VAL A 748 13.78 -16.80 -2.48
N ASP A 749 13.51 -17.87 -1.74
CA ASP A 749 12.59 -17.87 -0.60
C ASP A 749 13.14 -17.06 0.60
N GLU A 750 14.47 -16.98 0.74
CA GLU A 750 15.16 -16.20 1.77
C GLU A 750 16.20 -15.26 1.16
N THR A 751 16.27 -14.02 1.67
CA THR A 751 17.25 -13.02 1.23
C THR A 751 18.59 -13.24 1.90
N ALA A 752 19.67 -13.43 1.15
CA ALA A 752 21.03 -13.43 1.67
C ALA A 752 21.32 -12.11 2.42
N HIS A 753 21.77 -12.24 3.67
CA HIS A 753 21.98 -11.12 4.59
C HIS A 753 23.42 -10.62 4.59
#